data_AF-A0AA39QX96-F1
#
_entry.id   AF-A0AA39QX96-F1
#
_cell.length_a   1.000
_cell.length_b   1.000
_cell.length_c   1.000
_cell.angle_alpha   90.00
_cell.angle_beta   90.00
_cell.angle_gamma   90.00
#
_symmetry.space_group_name_H-M   'P 1'
#
loop_
_entity.id
_entity.type
_entity.pdbx_description
1 polymer ?
#
loop_
_entity_poly.entity_id
_entity_poly.type
_entity_poly.pdbx_seq_one_letter_code
_entity_poly.pdbx_strand_id
1 'polypeptide(L)'
;MESNERAQPKMTESTGYFTYRLTNLPNTFRQEHISRLFHQDDSKAITTTSIGPCPYRPATFNVATVTFNGERSVKNLVSCAELEVSGIRVDDDFHGLTPLNTVPENPKADFIAITGLAGRAFASWQNQSGKMWLRDFLPSKFFDCRFYAYEYPSKARQSLSQASIASFRENFMREIASIRSKGEESRIPLILIGHSLGCIIIKEAIVKSTSLSAPTPRLYQSVCGIIFFGAPHRGLNNPELEEAVQGTPPDDLLRDLRPNSSLLSTLNQSFPEACKDFKIISCYETQHTRTYQLKDPTDPHSRWEKTGPPRFMVPPSSACLDWPKAKEAKIAIHADHSDMAKLNDNIGSAYYQIEDEIEHLLGAAPQLMKRRREIDLAPQQLMGLLLMLQYEYYWFMAWSSHRAGAPPPRESSPMILGYGIDLLGLSRLPYGHPAYPIVSSIDMVMDNLSTLLRKYHLRPILEDASMRIQPSGFSKAAASPDAQLSINSIQFSFPPKHDRGYGDVEGEHDDYLLDAENWSDTDREQLSYLLSKFRCENDRLSQLSGHATSFELLASSRVLNQSAHNSNDLEHIERISQAEHIHTSLLKRASLKKKFQEHQLEENVPLMYPISWIEKKAGTGSSNYRIVTSLDDRSTAISAVQNRPLKWVLVEWRSYEMAKDLESQREAKEQALQLARDLSINNKPPLLKTLHCAGLVQDTNEKRFGFLFDLPDWVDVASEPRTLHSYLAEATIASKSIPLPTLRERFFLARDLAYSVAELHGANILHKSLHSGNILFFPARFTKVTSISSPFIGGFEVSRRDQKGQLSLDIAGGRFDLYRHPELRDPSNELQGRPPSDRKYDIYSLGLILLEIGIWSRLDSLQQERKSPAENAKRFLEFAHGYLPHHMGTDYCDAVLECLDTKRQSLIQSPRSPSSAQRGGLSSELFIQNVIRRLELSIIRESV
;
A
#
# COMPACT_ATOMS: atom_id res chain seq x y z
N MET A 1 -24.64 95.49 -23.14
CA MET A 1 -24.29 94.17 -23.71
C MET A 1 -22.93 93.81 -23.15
N GLU A 2 -22.91 93.19 -21.99
CA GLU A 2 -21.69 92.72 -21.32
C GLU A 2 -21.53 91.23 -21.60
N SER A 3 -20.39 90.86 -22.17
CA SER A 3 -20.03 89.50 -22.56
C SER A 3 -19.42 88.75 -21.38
N ASN A 4 -20.07 87.65 -21.03
CA ASN A 4 -19.79 86.78 -19.90
C ASN A 4 -18.80 85.68 -20.33
N GLU A 5 -17.50 85.85 -20.07
CA GLU A 5 -16.48 84.80 -20.23
C GLU A 5 -16.56 83.83 -19.04
N ARG A 6 -17.10 82.63 -19.29
CA ARG A 6 -17.04 81.50 -18.35
C ARG A 6 -15.63 80.94 -18.31
N ALA A 7 -14.99 81.11 -17.16
CA ALA A 7 -13.80 80.38 -16.75
C ALA A 7 -14.00 78.85 -16.88
N GLN A 8 -13.12 78.20 -17.63
CA GLN A 8 -12.97 76.74 -17.64
C GLN A 8 -12.34 76.29 -16.31
N PRO A 9 -12.79 75.20 -15.68
CA PRO A 9 -12.20 74.69 -14.45
C PRO A 9 -10.81 74.12 -14.72
N LYS A 10 -9.85 74.50 -13.87
CA LYS A 10 -8.49 73.95 -13.80
C LYS A 10 -8.55 72.42 -13.81
N MET A 11 -7.78 71.80 -14.70
CA MET A 11 -7.49 70.36 -14.67
C MET A 11 -6.95 70.00 -13.28
N THR A 12 -7.64 69.07 -12.60
CA THR A 12 -7.20 68.46 -11.35
C THR A 12 -5.89 67.73 -11.56
N GLU A 13 -4.85 68.14 -10.82
CA GLU A 13 -3.57 67.44 -10.70
C GLU A 13 -3.81 65.98 -10.33
N SER A 14 -3.26 65.04 -11.10
CA SER A 14 -3.38 63.60 -10.81
C SER A 14 -2.47 63.23 -9.64
N THR A 15 -3.04 63.03 -8.45
CA THR A 15 -2.31 62.55 -7.27
C THR A 15 -2.07 61.04 -7.38
N GLY A 16 -0.85 60.62 -7.72
CA GLY A 16 -0.43 59.21 -7.70
C GLY A 16 -0.01 58.73 -6.30
N TYR A 17 -0.06 57.42 -6.04
CA TYR A 17 0.53 56.79 -4.85
C TYR A 17 1.66 55.86 -5.25
N PHE A 18 2.71 55.76 -4.43
CA PHE A 18 3.77 54.77 -4.60
C PHE A 18 4.25 54.23 -3.26
N THR A 19 4.78 53.00 -3.25
CA THR A 19 5.26 52.33 -2.03
C THR A 19 6.68 51.80 -2.21
N TYR A 20 7.51 51.96 -1.18
CA TYR A 20 8.84 51.36 -1.07
C TYR A 20 8.88 50.29 0.03
N ARG A 21 9.76 49.31 -0.14
CA ARG A 21 10.16 48.33 0.88
C ARG A 21 11.52 48.74 1.45
N LEU A 22 11.60 48.82 2.78
CA LEU A 22 12.84 49.02 3.52
C LEU A 22 13.25 47.69 4.15
N THR A 23 14.47 47.23 3.88
CA THR A 23 15.03 45.99 4.43
C THR A 23 16.31 46.28 5.23
N ASN A 24 16.73 45.35 6.09
CA ASN A 24 17.83 45.51 7.06
C ASN A 24 17.59 46.56 8.15
N LEU A 25 16.33 46.84 8.50
CA LEU A 25 16.04 47.68 9.66
C LEU A 25 16.39 46.90 10.94
N PRO A 26 17.06 47.45 11.95
CA PRO A 26 17.30 46.75 13.20
C PRO A 26 16.00 46.27 13.87
N ASN A 27 16.02 45.12 14.55
CA ASN A 27 14.85 44.55 15.24
C ASN A 27 14.22 45.48 16.33
N THR A 28 14.99 46.46 16.82
CA THR A 28 14.57 47.51 17.76
C THR A 28 13.73 48.60 17.09
N PHE A 29 13.73 48.70 15.76
CA PHE A 29 12.90 49.68 15.06
C PHE A 29 11.42 49.39 15.26
N ARG A 30 10.66 50.47 15.45
CA ARG A 30 9.21 50.49 15.55
C ARG A 30 8.65 51.40 14.47
N GLN A 31 7.34 51.30 14.22
CA GLN A 31 6.68 52.02 13.13
C GLN A 31 6.86 53.55 13.23
N GLU A 32 6.91 54.10 14.44
CA GLU A 32 7.13 55.52 14.72
C GLU A 32 8.53 56.04 14.33
N HIS A 33 9.51 55.14 14.19
CA HIS A 33 10.86 55.52 13.76
C HIS A 33 10.97 55.72 12.26
N ILE A 34 10.05 55.14 11.47
CA ILE A 34 10.12 55.13 10.01
C ILE A 34 10.01 56.55 9.44
N SER A 35 9.11 57.37 9.97
CA SER A 35 8.91 58.75 9.48
C SER A 35 10.14 59.64 9.70
N ARG A 36 11.01 59.29 10.65
CA ARG A 36 12.27 60.01 10.95
C ARG A 36 13.42 59.63 10.01
N LEU A 37 13.25 58.57 9.21
CA LEU A 37 14.25 58.13 8.22
C LEU A 37 14.24 58.97 6.93
N PHE A 38 13.18 59.75 6.73
CA PHE A 38 12.99 60.57 5.53
C PHE A 38 13.06 62.06 5.86
N HIS A 39 13.44 62.89 4.88
CA HIS A 39 13.41 64.34 5.03
C HIS A 39 12.01 64.85 5.38
N GLN A 40 11.92 66.03 6.02
CA GLN A 40 10.67 66.58 6.55
C GLN A 40 9.56 66.74 5.49
N ASP A 41 9.91 67.05 4.24
CA ASP A 41 8.96 67.17 3.13
C ASP A 41 8.41 65.79 2.71
N ASP A 42 9.29 64.78 2.59
CA ASP A 42 8.92 63.42 2.19
C ASP A 42 8.17 62.70 3.32
N SER A 43 8.54 62.97 4.57
CA SER A 43 7.86 62.47 5.78
C SER A 43 6.40 62.94 5.86
N LYS A 44 6.09 64.16 5.40
CA LYS A 44 4.71 64.67 5.30
C LYS A 44 3.91 64.00 4.17
N ALA A 45 4.59 63.48 3.15
CA ALA A 45 3.96 62.76 2.05
C ALA A 45 3.67 61.28 2.39
N ILE A 46 4.24 60.74 3.48
CA ILE A 46 3.95 59.39 3.98
C ILE A 46 2.49 59.33 4.43
N THR A 47 1.73 58.42 3.81
CA THR A 47 0.32 58.19 4.14
C THR A 47 0.13 56.98 5.03
N THR A 48 0.92 55.93 4.82
CA THR A 48 0.77 54.66 5.51
C THR A 48 2.11 53.97 5.61
N THR A 49 2.41 53.41 6.78
CA THR A 49 3.59 52.58 7.00
C THR A 49 3.17 51.26 7.61
N SER A 50 3.99 50.22 7.38
CA SER A 50 3.95 49.02 8.19
C SER A 50 5.35 48.53 8.46
N ILE A 51 5.52 47.78 9.54
CA ILE A 51 6.77 47.10 9.89
C ILE A 51 6.44 45.69 10.33
N GLY A 52 7.34 44.76 10.08
CA GLY A 52 7.24 43.38 10.55
C GLY A 52 8.63 42.72 10.62
N PRO A 53 8.76 41.60 11.34
CA PRO A 53 10.02 40.87 11.43
C PRO A 53 10.45 40.35 10.06
N CYS A 54 11.75 40.41 9.76
CA CYS A 54 12.29 39.89 8.52
C CYS A 54 12.03 38.37 8.42
N PRO A 55 11.39 37.86 7.35
CA PRO A 55 11.05 36.44 7.24
C PRO A 55 12.27 35.52 7.33
N TYR A 56 13.43 36.00 6.89
CA TYR A 56 14.66 35.22 6.80
C TYR A 56 15.56 35.37 8.04
N ARG A 57 15.46 36.50 8.75
CA ARG A 57 16.30 36.84 9.92
C ARG A 57 15.50 37.63 10.97
N PRO A 58 14.43 37.04 11.53
CA PRO A 58 13.48 37.76 12.39
C PRO A 58 14.11 38.25 13.69
N ALA A 59 15.12 37.53 14.20
CA ALA A 59 15.84 37.92 15.42
C ALA A 59 16.74 39.14 15.24
N THR A 60 17.09 39.51 14.01
CA THR A 60 18.13 40.53 13.73
C THR A 60 17.54 41.75 13.04
N PHE A 61 16.62 41.54 12.10
CA PHE A 61 16.12 42.60 11.23
C PHE A 61 14.59 42.62 11.11
N ASN A 62 14.07 43.82 10.86
CA ASN A 62 12.72 44.11 10.45
C ASN A 62 12.70 44.55 8.97
N VAL A 63 11.53 44.43 8.36
CA VAL A 63 11.21 44.93 7.03
C VAL A 63 10.01 45.87 7.16
N ALA A 64 10.04 46.99 6.46
CA ALA A 64 8.95 47.96 6.47
C ALA A 64 8.43 48.26 5.06
N THR A 65 7.15 48.60 4.97
CA THR A 65 6.55 49.19 3.76
C THR A 65 6.15 50.63 4.03
N VAL A 66 6.43 51.53 3.08
CA VAL A 66 6.16 52.97 3.22
C VAL A 66 5.47 53.48 1.97
N THR A 67 4.23 53.94 2.12
CA THR A 67 3.40 54.47 1.03
C THR A 67 3.37 56.00 1.08
N PHE A 68 3.65 56.64 -0.05
CA PHE A 68 3.67 58.08 -0.23
C PHE A 68 2.54 58.54 -1.14
N ASN A 69 2.06 59.77 -0.91
CA ASN A 69 1.15 60.50 -1.80
C ASN A 69 1.94 61.48 -2.67
N GLY A 70 1.70 61.47 -3.98
CA GLY A 70 2.34 62.34 -4.97
C GLY A 70 3.27 61.60 -5.95
N GLU A 71 3.91 62.36 -6.84
CA GLU A 71 4.89 61.82 -7.79
C GLU A 71 6.27 61.57 -7.15
N ARG A 72 7.07 60.69 -7.77
CA ARG A 72 8.44 60.39 -7.31
C ARG A 72 9.35 61.62 -7.50
N SER A 73 9.51 62.41 -6.45
CA SER A 73 10.47 63.53 -6.39
C SER A 73 11.94 63.05 -6.43
N VAL A 74 12.83 63.88 -6.98
CA VAL A 74 14.30 63.70 -6.91
C VAL A 74 14.78 63.64 -5.45
N LYS A 75 14.11 64.35 -4.53
CA LYS A 75 14.43 64.33 -3.09
C LYS A 75 14.16 62.97 -2.44
N ASN A 76 13.08 62.28 -2.86
CA ASN A 76 12.80 60.91 -2.42
C ASN A 76 13.95 59.95 -2.81
N LEU A 77 14.52 60.14 -4.01
CA LEU A 77 15.65 59.31 -4.48
C LEU A 77 16.94 59.58 -3.70
N VAL A 78 17.19 60.83 -3.29
CA VAL A 78 18.34 61.20 -2.44
C VAL A 78 18.19 60.61 -1.04
N SER A 79 17.02 60.72 -0.42
CA SER A 79 16.76 60.11 0.90
C SER A 79 16.90 58.58 0.85
N CYS A 80 16.45 57.92 -0.23
CA CYS A 80 16.70 56.49 -0.44
C CYS A 80 18.20 56.17 -0.58
N ALA A 81 18.96 56.98 -1.31
CA ALA A 81 20.40 56.78 -1.47
C ALA A 81 21.17 56.97 -0.15
N GLU A 82 20.78 57.93 0.68
CA GLU A 82 21.36 58.12 2.03
C GLU A 82 21.07 56.92 2.95
N LEU A 83 19.86 56.35 2.88
CA LEU A 83 19.50 55.14 3.61
C LEU A 83 20.35 53.94 3.18
N GLU A 84 20.61 53.78 1.88
CA GLU A 84 21.48 52.72 1.37
C GLU A 84 22.92 52.85 1.87
N VAL A 85 23.45 54.07 1.98
CA VAL A 85 24.77 54.34 2.59
C VAL A 85 24.80 53.96 4.08
N SER A 86 23.66 54.09 4.78
CA SER A 86 23.53 53.67 6.19
C SER A 86 23.32 52.16 6.38
N GLY A 87 23.28 51.37 5.30
CA GLY A 87 23.09 49.91 5.31
C GLY A 87 21.63 49.44 5.23
N ILE A 88 20.66 50.36 5.14
CA ILE A 88 19.24 50.07 4.94
C ILE A 88 18.98 49.99 3.43
N ARG A 89 18.51 48.84 2.95
CA ARG A 89 18.24 48.68 1.51
C ARG A 89 16.81 49.08 1.18
N VAL A 90 16.65 49.89 0.13
CA VAL A 90 15.35 50.35 -0.37
C VAL A 90 15.07 49.70 -1.72
N ASP A 91 13.92 49.07 -1.87
CA ASP A 91 13.49 48.52 -3.16
C ASP A 91 12.01 48.80 -3.44
N ASP A 92 11.65 48.72 -4.72
CA ASP A 92 10.28 48.89 -5.20
C ASP A 92 9.82 47.71 -6.07
N ASP A 93 10.67 46.69 -6.20
CA ASP A 93 10.38 45.44 -6.90
C ASP A 93 9.78 44.39 -5.95
N PHE A 94 9.99 44.50 -4.64
CA PHE A 94 9.43 43.64 -3.61
C PHE A 94 9.77 42.15 -3.79
N HIS A 95 10.86 41.82 -4.50
CA HIS A 95 11.26 40.43 -4.75
C HIS A 95 11.39 39.62 -3.45
N GLY A 96 10.83 38.41 -3.44
CA GLY A 96 10.78 37.54 -2.27
C GLY A 96 9.60 37.84 -1.34
N LEU A 97 9.67 37.40 -0.09
CA LEU A 97 8.62 37.59 0.91
C LEU A 97 8.74 38.95 1.60
N THR A 98 7.63 39.68 1.66
CA THR A 98 7.52 40.97 2.34
C THR A 98 6.46 40.89 3.45
N PRO A 99 6.81 41.02 4.74
CA PRO A 99 5.84 41.09 5.82
C PRO A 99 5.07 42.40 5.73
N LEU A 100 3.75 42.33 5.92
CA LEU A 100 2.85 43.46 5.81
C LEU A 100 2.42 44.01 7.17
N ASN A 101 2.54 43.23 8.25
CA ASN A 101 2.16 43.63 9.59
C ASN A 101 3.14 43.09 10.66
N THR A 102 3.02 43.64 11.87
CA THR A 102 3.62 43.06 13.09
C THR A 102 2.56 42.25 13.82
N VAL A 103 2.95 41.11 14.37
CA VAL A 103 2.08 40.20 15.14
C VAL A 103 2.70 39.84 16.49
N PRO A 104 1.91 39.29 17.44
CA PRO A 104 2.43 38.67 18.67
C PRO A 104 3.33 37.46 18.42
N GLU A 105 4.04 36.99 19.45
CA GLU A 105 5.01 35.87 19.38
C GLU A 105 4.40 34.51 18.94
N ASN A 106 3.08 34.39 18.81
CA ASN A 106 2.39 33.18 18.37
C ASN A 106 1.21 33.51 17.44
N PRO A 107 1.41 33.63 16.13
CA PRO A 107 0.33 33.97 15.22
C PRO A 107 -0.61 32.77 15.01
N LYS A 108 -1.90 33.04 14.81
CA LYS A 108 -2.92 32.03 14.52
C LYS A 108 -2.79 31.42 13.13
N ALA A 109 -2.32 32.19 12.16
CA ALA A 109 -2.10 31.75 10.79
C ALA A 109 -1.16 32.70 10.04
N ASP A 110 -0.57 32.17 8.97
CA ASP A 110 0.17 32.91 7.95
C ASP A 110 -0.66 33.02 6.68
N PHE A 111 -0.63 34.20 6.06
CA PHE A 111 -1.24 34.47 4.77
C PHE A 111 -0.16 34.89 3.79
N ILE A 112 -0.11 34.28 2.61
CA ILE A 112 0.87 34.62 1.58
C ILE A 112 0.14 34.92 0.29
N ALA A 113 0.22 36.18 -0.14
CA ALA A 113 -0.39 36.69 -1.35
C ALA A 113 0.62 36.73 -2.51
N ILE A 114 0.29 36.06 -3.61
CA ILE A 114 1.13 35.88 -4.79
C ILE A 114 0.49 36.61 -5.97
N THR A 115 1.24 37.50 -6.59
CA THR A 115 0.77 38.36 -7.69
C THR A 115 0.69 37.63 -9.03
N GLY A 116 0.04 38.28 -10.00
CA GLY A 116 -0.02 37.84 -11.39
C GLY A 116 1.18 38.28 -12.25
N LEU A 117 1.17 37.85 -13.51
CA LEU A 117 2.20 38.18 -14.50
C LEU A 117 2.42 39.69 -14.64
N ALA A 118 3.69 40.12 -14.60
CA ALA A 118 4.11 41.53 -14.72
C ALA A 118 3.47 42.49 -13.70
N GLY A 119 2.93 41.96 -12.60
CA GLY A 119 2.48 42.73 -11.44
C GLY A 119 3.63 43.47 -10.74
N ARG A 120 3.30 44.24 -9.71
CA ARG A 120 4.25 44.61 -8.66
C ARG A 120 3.61 44.17 -7.35
N ALA A 121 4.35 43.47 -6.49
CA ALA A 121 3.85 42.82 -5.27
C ALA A 121 2.82 43.65 -4.51
N PHE A 122 3.14 44.92 -4.28
CA PHE A 122 2.28 45.84 -3.55
C PHE A 122 1.13 46.39 -4.40
N ALA A 123 1.44 46.86 -5.62
CA ALA A 123 0.49 47.56 -6.47
C ALA A 123 -0.64 46.66 -7.01
N SER A 124 -0.40 45.35 -7.12
CA SER A 124 -1.41 44.37 -7.55
C SER A 124 -2.58 44.25 -6.58
N TRP A 125 -2.39 44.64 -5.31
CA TRP A 125 -3.40 44.58 -4.25
C TRP A 125 -3.79 45.97 -3.72
N GLN A 126 -3.20 47.05 -4.25
CA GLN A 126 -3.42 48.43 -3.83
C GLN A 126 -4.55 49.06 -4.64
N ASN A 127 -5.55 49.60 -3.96
CA ASN A 127 -6.66 50.32 -4.59
C ASN A 127 -6.29 51.78 -4.95
N GLN A 128 -7.21 52.48 -5.61
CA GLN A 128 -7.00 53.84 -6.10
C GLN A 128 -6.77 54.88 -4.98
N SER A 129 -7.19 54.60 -3.75
CA SER A 129 -6.93 55.45 -2.58
C SER A 129 -5.54 55.24 -1.95
N GLY A 130 -4.71 54.40 -2.56
CA GLY A 130 -3.38 54.05 -2.05
C GLY A 130 -3.39 53.01 -0.94
N LYS A 131 -4.55 52.41 -0.62
CA LYS A 131 -4.70 51.39 0.43
C LYS A 131 -4.59 49.97 -0.14
N MET A 132 -3.85 49.10 0.55
CA MET A 132 -3.71 47.67 0.24
C MET A 132 -4.42 46.85 1.30
N TRP A 133 -5.53 46.21 0.96
CA TRP A 133 -6.43 45.57 1.94
C TRP A 133 -5.76 44.52 2.84
N LEU A 134 -4.77 43.78 2.32
CA LEU A 134 -3.96 42.81 3.09
C LEU A 134 -3.11 43.46 4.20
N ARG A 135 -2.71 44.72 4.02
CA ARG A 135 -1.91 45.51 4.98
C ARG A 135 -2.77 46.44 5.82
N ASP A 136 -3.75 47.08 5.19
CA ASP A 136 -4.42 48.25 5.74
C ASP A 136 -5.78 47.93 6.36
N PHE A 137 -6.44 46.83 5.95
CA PHE A 137 -7.78 46.46 6.40
C PHE A 137 -7.77 45.16 7.23
N LEU A 138 -7.28 44.06 6.65
CA LEU A 138 -7.30 42.73 7.31
C LEU A 138 -6.65 42.72 8.71
N PRO A 139 -5.50 43.37 8.95
CA PRO A 139 -4.85 43.31 10.26
C PRO A 139 -5.67 43.95 11.39
N SER A 140 -6.68 44.76 11.08
CA SER A 140 -7.57 45.35 12.10
C SER A 140 -8.51 44.32 12.74
N LYS A 141 -9.00 43.34 11.96
CA LYS A 141 -9.84 42.24 12.43
C LYS A 141 -9.02 41.01 12.81
N PHE A 142 -8.00 40.68 12.02
CA PHE A 142 -7.13 39.50 12.20
C PHE A 142 -5.76 39.91 12.75
N PHE A 143 -5.74 40.60 13.89
CA PHE A 143 -4.52 41.17 14.51
C PHE A 143 -3.49 40.14 14.96
N ASP A 144 -3.90 38.87 15.10
CA ASP A 144 -3.06 37.73 15.47
C ASP A 144 -2.64 36.87 14.27
N CYS A 145 -2.87 37.34 13.03
CA CYS A 145 -2.46 36.66 11.80
C CYS A 145 -1.35 37.43 11.09
N ARG A 146 -0.38 36.72 10.48
CA ARG A 146 0.70 37.33 9.68
C ARG A 146 0.33 37.39 8.22
N PHE A 147 0.58 38.53 7.58
CA PHE A 147 0.35 38.72 6.17
C PHE A 147 1.66 38.98 5.44
N TYR A 148 1.87 38.24 4.35
CA TYR A 148 3.01 38.39 3.46
C TYR A 148 2.54 38.67 2.03
N ALA A 149 3.28 39.54 1.34
CA ALA A 149 3.24 39.62 -0.12
C ALA A 149 4.48 38.91 -0.69
N TYR A 150 4.29 38.11 -1.73
CA TYR A 150 5.35 37.42 -2.44
C TYR A 150 5.44 37.88 -3.89
N GLU A 151 6.62 38.33 -4.30
CA GLU A 151 6.93 38.65 -5.69
C GLU A 151 8.02 37.73 -6.24
N TYR A 152 7.80 37.28 -7.47
CA TYR A 152 8.79 36.57 -8.27
C TYR A 152 9.23 37.46 -9.47
N PRO A 153 10.47 37.34 -9.95
CA PRO A 153 11.00 38.16 -11.02
C PRO A 153 10.30 37.83 -12.35
N SER A 154 9.19 38.50 -12.62
CA SER A 154 8.38 38.32 -13.84
C SER A 154 8.71 39.34 -14.94
N LYS A 155 9.47 40.40 -14.59
CA LYS A 155 9.94 41.45 -15.52
C LYS A 155 11.43 41.24 -15.77
N ALA A 156 11.79 40.46 -16.77
CA ALA A 156 13.16 40.42 -17.27
C ALA A 156 13.47 41.73 -18.02
N ARG A 157 13.63 42.85 -17.30
CA ARG A 157 14.39 43.98 -17.83
C ARG A 157 15.85 43.49 -17.88
N GLN A 158 16.26 43.02 -19.06
CA GLN A 158 17.65 42.77 -19.48
C GLN A 158 18.33 41.44 -19.10
N SER A 159 17.66 40.41 -18.54
CA SER A 159 18.31 39.12 -18.28
C SER A 159 17.95 38.02 -19.29
N LEU A 160 18.97 37.31 -19.77
CA LEU A 160 18.97 36.14 -20.69
C LEU A 160 18.21 34.89 -20.16
N SER A 161 17.31 35.01 -19.18
CA SER A 161 16.69 33.86 -18.50
C SER A 161 15.32 33.49 -19.07
N GLN A 162 15.23 32.30 -19.68
CA GLN A 162 13.98 31.60 -20.03
C GLN A 162 13.29 31.06 -18.76
N ALA A 163 12.62 31.91 -17.98
CA ALA A 163 11.92 31.48 -16.77
C ALA A 163 10.53 30.86 -17.09
N SER A 164 10.29 29.62 -16.63
CA SER A 164 9.01 28.90 -16.80
C SER A 164 8.15 28.94 -15.52
N ILE A 165 6.88 28.54 -15.61
CA ILE A 165 6.00 28.41 -14.44
C ILE A 165 6.62 27.45 -13.40
N ALA A 166 7.26 26.38 -13.87
CA ALA A 166 7.99 25.43 -13.02
C ALA A 166 9.12 26.10 -12.23
N SER A 167 9.84 27.05 -12.82
CA SER A 167 10.89 27.83 -12.14
C SER A 167 10.30 28.75 -11.07
N PHE A 168 9.16 29.40 -11.35
CA PHE A 168 8.46 30.22 -10.36
C PHE A 168 7.93 29.38 -9.19
N ARG A 169 7.35 28.21 -9.47
CA ARG A 169 6.95 27.21 -8.46
C ARG A 169 8.12 26.81 -7.58
N GLU A 170 9.27 26.43 -8.16
CA GLU A 170 10.44 25.98 -7.39
C GLU A 170 10.98 27.07 -6.47
N ASN A 171 11.08 28.30 -6.96
CA ASN A 171 11.51 29.42 -6.14
C ASN A 171 10.51 29.68 -5.02
N PHE A 172 9.21 29.73 -5.32
CA PHE A 172 8.18 29.90 -4.30
C PHE A 172 8.25 28.81 -3.22
N MET A 173 8.32 27.54 -3.62
CA MET A 173 8.43 26.41 -2.69
C MET A 173 9.68 26.51 -1.80
N ARG A 174 10.83 26.95 -2.37
CA ARG A 174 12.09 27.13 -1.63
C ARG A 174 12.00 28.27 -0.62
N GLU A 175 11.34 29.36 -0.98
CA GLU A 175 11.08 30.52 -0.11
C GLU A 175 10.22 30.13 1.09
N ILE A 176 9.11 29.40 0.86
CA ILE A 176 8.26 28.91 1.95
C ILE A 176 9.03 27.94 2.87
N ALA A 177 9.84 27.06 2.31
CA ALA A 177 10.66 26.16 3.12
C ALA A 177 11.67 26.92 3.99
N SER A 178 12.22 28.03 3.49
CA SER A 178 13.19 28.83 4.25
C SER A 178 12.60 29.38 5.56
N ILE A 179 11.37 29.88 5.53
CA ILE A 179 10.71 30.49 6.70
C ILE A 179 10.03 29.44 7.60
N ARG A 180 9.74 28.24 7.08
CA ARG A 180 9.01 27.18 7.81
C ARG A 180 9.86 25.98 8.22
N SER A 181 11.16 25.97 7.90
CA SER A 181 12.05 24.81 8.12
C SER A 181 12.40 24.51 9.59
N LYS A 182 12.07 25.40 10.54
CA LYS A 182 12.55 25.31 11.94
C LYS A 182 11.42 25.52 12.95
N GLY A 183 11.36 24.66 13.96
CA GLY A 183 10.58 24.87 15.19
C GLY A 183 9.05 24.97 15.01
N GLU A 184 8.43 25.83 15.83
CA GLU A 184 6.98 26.04 15.92
C GLU A 184 6.38 26.69 14.67
N GLU A 185 7.21 27.32 13.82
CA GLU A 185 6.79 27.95 12.55
C GLU A 185 6.14 26.96 11.57
N SER A 186 6.62 25.71 11.57
CA SER A 186 6.02 24.61 10.80
C SER A 186 4.58 24.27 11.25
N ARG A 187 4.20 24.68 12.46
CA ARG A 187 2.91 24.35 13.11
C ARG A 187 1.85 25.43 12.88
N ILE A 188 2.20 26.57 12.31
CA ILE A 188 1.25 27.67 12.08
C ILE A 188 0.45 27.38 10.80
N PRO A 189 -0.89 27.38 10.81
CA PRO A 189 -1.71 27.26 9.61
C PRO A 189 -1.31 28.24 8.51
N LEU A 190 -1.29 27.79 7.25
CA LEU A 190 -0.96 28.62 6.09
C LEU A 190 -2.17 28.78 5.16
N ILE A 191 -2.48 30.01 4.77
CA ILE A 191 -3.50 30.34 3.78
C ILE A 191 -2.83 31.04 2.59
N LEU A 192 -3.06 30.52 1.39
CA LEU A 192 -2.46 31.05 0.17
C LEU A 192 -3.46 31.87 -0.62
N ILE A 193 -3.06 33.05 -1.07
CA ILE A 193 -3.87 33.95 -1.89
C ILE A 193 -3.17 34.13 -3.23
N GLY A 194 -3.82 33.76 -4.33
CA GLY A 194 -3.28 33.93 -5.68
C GLY A 194 -4.10 34.90 -6.50
N HIS A 195 -3.43 35.72 -7.32
CA HIS A 195 -4.08 36.46 -8.41
C HIS A 195 -3.52 36.01 -9.76
N SER A 196 -4.39 35.74 -10.73
CA SER A 196 -3.98 35.39 -12.11
C SER A 196 -2.92 34.26 -12.13
N LEU A 197 -1.74 34.48 -12.71
CA LEU A 197 -0.61 33.52 -12.74
C LEU A 197 -0.21 33.00 -11.34
N GLY A 198 -0.30 33.82 -10.29
CA GLY A 198 -0.04 33.39 -8.91
C GLY A 198 -0.93 32.22 -8.48
N CYS A 199 -2.16 32.15 -9.00
CA CYS A 199 -3.05 31.01 -8.74
C CYS A 199 -2.50 29.69 -9.32
N ILE A 200 -1.91 29.75 -10.53
CA ILE A 200 -1.34 28.57 -11.18
C ILE A 200 -0.07 28.13 -10.46
N ILE A 201 0.76 29.08 -10.00
CA ILE A 201 1.95 28.78 -9.19
C ILE A 201 1.54 28.06 -7.90
N ILE A 202 0.49 28.52 -7.20
CA ILE A 202 -0.05 27.83 -6.01
C ILE A 202 -0.53 26.43 -6.38
N LYS A 203 -1.32 26.32 -7.45
CA LYS A 203 -1.90 25.04 -7.89
C LYS A 203 -0.79 24.01 -8.18
N GLU A 204 0.23 24.43 -8.90
CA GLU A 204 1.39 23.58 -9.23
C GLU A 204 2.23 23.25 -8.00
N ALA A 205 2.45 24.21 -7.09
CA ALA A 205 3.18 23.98 -5.85
C ALA A 205 2.47 22.96 -4.95
N ILE A 206 1.13 23.02 -4.85
CA ILE A 206 0.35 22.04 -4.09
C ILE A 206 0.46 20.65 -4.72
N VAL A 207 0.16 20.51 -6.02
CA VAL A 207 0.27 19.22 -6.73
C VAL A 207 1.69 18.66 -6.66
N LYS A 208 2.72 19.51 -6.72
CA LYS A 208 4.10 19.05 -6.62
C LYS A 208 4.47 18.68 -5.18
N SER A 209 3.94 19.37 -4.18
CA SER A 209 4.20 19.10 -2.76
C SER A 209 3.59 17.78 -2.27
N THR A 210 2.62 17.21 -2.99
CA THR A 210 2.14 15.83 -2.74
C THR A 210 3.06 14.76 -3.35
N SER A 211 4.04 15.15 -4.19
CA SER A 211 5.03 14.23 -4.78
C SER A 211 6.30 14.14 -3.92
N LEU A 212 6.68 12.93 -3.50
CA LEU A 212 7.86 12.67 -2.65
C LEU A 212 9.21 13.08 -3.26
N SER A 213 9.28 13.29 -4.57
CA SER A 213 10.48 13.76 -5.26
C SER A 213 10.70 15.28 -5.11
N ALA A 214 9.74 16.01 -4.52
CA ALA A 214 9.85 17.44 -4.33
C ALA A 214 10.74 17.79 -3.12
N PRO A 215 11.57 18.84 -3.22
CA PRO A 215 12.47 19.25 -2.14
C PRO A 215 11.76 19.77 -0.87
N THR A 216 10.44 19.99 -0.91
CA THR A 216 9.67 20.63 0.16
C THR A 216 8.31 19.95 0.44
N PRO A 217 8.31 18.66 0.85
CA PRO A 217 7.09 17.86 1.03
C PRO A 217 6.16 18.36 2.17
N ARG A 218 6.61 19.31 2.99
CA ARG A 218 5.86 19.86 4.13
C ARG A 218 4.95 21.03 3.79
N LEU A 219 4.99 21.54 2.54
CA LEU A 219 4.15 22.69 2.12
C LEU A 219 2.66 22.37 2.29
N TYR A 220 2.19 21.28 1.68
CA TYR A 220 0.78 20.88 1.73
C TYR A 220 0.27 20.71 3.16
N GLN A 221 1.06 20.05 4.03
CA GLN A 221 0.69 19.77 5.42
C GLN A 221 0.31 21.04 6.20
N SER A 222 0.92 22.19 5.84
CA SER A 222 0.65 23.48 6.47
C SER A 222 -0.56 24.22 5.87
N VAL A 223 -0.92 23.95 4.61
CA VAL A 223 -1.93 24.74 3.87
C VAL A 223 -3.34 24.35 4.30
N CYS A 224 -4.07 25.30 4.87
CA CYS A 224 -5.42 25.11 5.40
C CYS A 224 -6.51 25.80 4.57
N GLY A 225 -6.13 26.60 3.57
CA GLY A 225 -7.07 27.34 2.72
C GLY A 225 -6.37 27.99 1.54
N ILE A 226 -7.11 28.15 0.43
CA ILE A 226 -6.63 28.81 -0.78
C ILE A 226 -7.70 29.79 -1.28
N ILE A 227 -7.29 31.00 -1.63
CA ILE A 227 -8.12 32.06 -2.22
C ILE A 227 -7.57 32.40 -3.60
N PHE A 228 -8.38 32.21 -4.63
CA PHE A 228 -8.03 32.51 -6.00
C PHE A 228 -8.76 33.76 -6.50
N PHE A 229 -8.03 34.68 -7.12
CA PHE A 229 -8.57 35.83 -7.85
C PHE A 229 -8.29 35.66 -9.33
N GLY A 230 -9.33 35.36 -10.12
CA GLY A 230 -9.25 35.23 -11.56
C GLY A 230 -8.25 34.16 -11.99
N ALA A 231 -8.31 32.97 -11.39
CA ALA A 231 -7.39 31.87 -11.71
C ALA A 231 -7.64 31.36 -13.15
N PRO A 232 -6.64 31.34 -14.05
CA PRO A 232 -6.84 30.85 -15.41
C PRO A 232 -6.78 29.32 -15.47
N HIS A 233 -7.67 28.60 -14.76
CA HIS A 233 -7.64 27.13 -14.73
C HIS A 233 -7.82 26.50 -16.11
N ARG A 234 -8.53 27.18 -17.02
CA ARG A 234 -8.77 26.75 -18.41
C ARG A 234 -8.05 27.66 -19.43
N GLY A 235 -7.06 28.43 -18.97
CA GLY A 235 -6.24 29.31 -19.80
C GLY A 235 -6.70 30.77 -19.78
N LEU A 236 -5.84 31.64 -20.35
CA LEU A 236 -6.09 33.07 -20.55
C LEU A 236 -6.70 33.33 -21.94
N ASN A 237 -7.66 34.25 -22.01
CA ASN A 237 -8.34 34.61 -23.26
C ASN A 237 -7.84 35.96 -23.81
N ASN A 238 -6.55 36.04 -24.16
CA ASN A 238 -5.96 37.29 -24.68
C ASN A 238 -4.79 37.03 -25.66
N PRO A 239 -5.07 36.85 -26.96
CA PRO A 239 -4.02 36.73 -27.97
C PRO A 239 -3.21 38.02 -28.15
N GLU A 240 -3.78 39.20 -27.86
CA GLU A 240 -3.10 40.50 -28.01
C GLU A 240 -2.07 40.78 -26.89
N LEU A 241 -2.16 40.07 -25.76
CA LEU A 241 -1.16 40.08 -24.67
C LEU A 241 0.18 39.46 -25.12
N GLU A 242 0.19 38.61 -26.16
CA GLU A 242 1.42 38.04 -26.71
C GLU A 242 2.28 39.10 -27.43
N GLU A 243 1.65 40.14 -28.02
CA GLU A 243 2.32 41.20 -28.79
C GLU A 243 2.56 42.49 -27.99
N ALA A 244 1.75 42.75 -26.95
CA ALA A 244 1.75 44.01 -26.20
C ALA A 244 2.74 44.12 -25.03
N VAL A 245 3.36 43.02 -24.60
CA VAL A 245 4.32 43.04 -23.49
C VAL A 245 5.68 43.54 -23.99
N GLN A 246 6.01 44.79 -23.69
CA GLN A 246 7.35 45.35 -23.90
C GLN A 246 8.37 44.61 -23.02
N GLY A 247 8.98 43.55 -23.57
CA GLY A 247 9.83 42.59 -22.88
C GLY A 247 9.18 41.20 -22.91
N THR A 248 9.35 40.49 -24.02
CA THR A 248 8.68 39.23 -24.36
C THR A 248 8.73 38.23 -23.20
N PRO A 249 7.58 37.81 -22.62
CA PRO A 249 7.56 36.68 -21.71
C PRO A 249 8.06 35.44 -22.47
N PRO A 250 8.78 34.50 -21.82
CA PRO A 250 9.30 33.32 -22.51
C PRO A 250 8.18 32.55 -23.22
N ASP A 251 8.40 32.10 -24.46
CA ASP A 251 7.40 31.38 -25.26
C ASP A 251 6.74 30.21 -24.51
N ASP A 252 7.51 29.56 -23.63
CA ASP A 252 7.03 28.48 -22.76
C ASP A 252 5.93 28.94 -21.78
N LEU A 253 6.04 30.14 -21.21
CA LEU A 253 5.07 30.69 -20.26
C LEU A 253 3.73 30.98 -20.95
N LEU A 254 3.78 31.55 -22.16
CA LEU A 254 2.58 31.80 -22.96
C LEU A 254 1.94 30.50 -23.41
N ARG A 255 2.74 29.54 -23.90
CA ARG A 255 2.26 28.19 -24.27
C ARG A 255 1.53 27.52 -23.12
N ASP A 256 2.10 27.58 -21.92
CA ASP A 256 1.56 26.87 -20.75
C ASP A 256 0.27 27.51 -20.21
N LEU A 257 0.02 28.80 -20.49
CA LEU A 257 -1.20 29.51 -20.10
C LEU A 257 -2.29 29.56 -21.18
N ARG A 258 -2.03 29.01 -22.37
CA ARG A 258 -3.05 28.90 -23.44
C ARG A 258 -4.17 27.93 -23.04
N PRO A 259 -5.40 28.17 -23.52
CA PRO A 259 -6.46 27.17 -23.41
C PRO A 259 -6.00 25.82 -23.97
N ASN A 260 -6.35 24.74 -23.26
CA ASN A 260 -5.96 23.36 -23.58
C ASN A 260 -4.45 23.06 -23.50
N SER A 261 -3.65 23.84 -22.76
CA SER A 261 -2.26 23.47 -22.50
C SER A 261 -2.16 22.16 -21.70
N SER A 262 -1.10 21.40 -21.96
CA SER A 262 -0.83 20.14 -21.26
C SER A 262 -0.66 20.34 -19.74
N LEU A 263 -0.02 21.45 -19.34
CA LEU A 263 0.16 21.83 -17.95
C LEU A 263 -1.19 22.04 -17.25
N LEU A 264 -2.06 22.89 -17.80
CA LEU A 264 -3.36 23.19 -17.18
C LEU A 264 -4.28 21.96 -17.14
N SER A 265 -4.26 21.14 -18.20
CA SER A 265 -4.99 19.87 -18.23
C SER A 265 -4.55 18.93 -17.11
N THR A 266 -3.23 18.74 -16.96
CA THR A 266 -2.65 17.90 -15.89
C THR A 266 -3.01 18.45 -14.51
N LEU A 267 -2.84 19.76 -14.30
CA LEU A 267 -3.18 20.38 -13.02
C LEU A 267 -4.67 20.28 -12.69
N ASN A 268 -5.57 20.35 -13.68
CA ASN A 268 -7.00 20.19 -13.46
C ASN A 268 -7.39 18.75 -13.09
N GLN A 269 -6.62 17.75 -13.52
CA GLN A 269 -6.82 16.35 -13.13
C GLN A 269 -6.25 16.05 -11.73
N SER A 270 -5.06 16.56 -11.40
CA SER A 270 -4.36 16.20 -10.16
C SER A 270 -4.73 17.07 -8.95
N PHE A 271 -5.06 18.34 -9.14
CA PHE A 271 -5.34 19.26 -8.03
C PHE A 271 -6.58 18.92 -7.19
N PRO A 272 -7.72 18.44 -7.74
CA PRO A 272 -8.85 18.01 -6.93
C PRO A 272 -8.47 16.90 -5.95
N GLU A 273 -7.64 15.96 -6.39
CA GLU A 273 -7.17 14.86 -5.54
C GLU A 273 -6.22 15.35 -4.45
N ALA A 274 -5.40 16.36 -4.76
CA ALA A 274 -4.45 16.94 -3.81
C ALA A 274 -5.10 17.83 -2.73
N CYS A 275 -6.32 18.35 -2.93
CA CYS A 275 -6.93 19.38 -2.05
C CYS A 275 -8.30 18.96 -1.50
N LYS A 276 -8.43 17.75 -0.96
CA LYS A 276 -9.73 17.21 -0.53
C LYS A 276 -10.18 17.65 0.86
N ASP A 277 -9.29 18.12 1.72
CA ASP A 277 -9.52 18.25 3.16
C ASP A 277 -9.81 19.68 3.65
N PHE A 278 -9.69 20.68 2.78
CA PHE A 278 -10.08 22.08 3.05
C PHE A 278 -10.92 22.72 1.93
N LYS A 279 -11.47 23.90 2.20
CA LYS A 279 -12.33 24.67 1.29
C LYS A 279 -11.51 25.64 0.44
N ILE A 280 -11.86 25.79 -0.84
CA ILE A 280 -11.27 26.76 -1.76
C ILE A 280 -12.25 27.93 -1.97
N ILE A 281 -11.71 29.14 -2.09
CA ILE A 281 -12.48 30.35 -2.41
C ILE A 281 -12.04 30.82 -3.80
N SER A 282 -12.98 30.87 -4.74
CA SER A 282 -12.75 31.27 -6.13
C SER A 282 -13.47 32.59 -6.43
N CYS A 283 -12.69 33.64 -6.63
CA CYS A 283 -13.18 34.96 -7.00
C CYS A 283 -13.07 35.17 -8.51
N TYR A 284 -14.14 35.66 -9.14
CA TYR A 284 -14.20 35.90 -10.59
C TYR A 284 -14.64 37.33 -10.93
N GLU A 285 -14.13 37.82 -12.07
CA GLU A 285 -14.46 39.15 -12.61
C GLU A 285 -15.88 39.18 -13.21
N THR A 286 -16.54 40.33 -13.12
CA THR A 286 -17.87 40.57 -13.74
C THR A 286 -17.88 41.73 -14.72
N GLN A 287 -16.80 42.51 -14.79
CA GLN A 287 -16.60 43.54 -15.81
C GLN A 287 -15.51 43.11 -16.80
N HIS A 288 -15.55 43.69 -17.99
CA HIS A 288 -14.61 43.34 -19.07
C HIS A 288 -13.35 44.21 -18.96
N THR A 289 -12.18 43.58 -19.13
CA THR A 289 -10.91 44.31 -19.26
C THR A 289 -10.73 44.74 -20.71
N ARG A 290 -10.30 45.98 -20.97
CA ARG A 290 -9.90 46.41 -22.31
C ARG A 290 -8.58 45.76 -22.71
N THR A 291 -8.54 45.15 -23.90
CA THR A 291 -7.31 44.56 -24.44
C THR A 291 -6.33 45.63 -24.91
N TYR A 292 -5.08 45.22 -25.14
CA TYR A 292 -4.05 46.10 -25.67
C TYR A 292 -4.19 46.25 -27.18
N GLN A 293 -3.99 47.48 -27.67
CA GLN A 293 -3.90 47.79 -29.08
C GLN A 293 -2.79 48.84 -29.30
N LEU A 294 -2.07 48.75 -30.42
CA LEU A 294 -1.13 49.79 -30.81
C LEU A 294 -1.88 51.11 -30.98
N LYS A 295 -1.36 52.18 -30.36
CA LYS A 295 -1.93 53.53 -30.47
C LYS A 295 -1.97 53.99 -31.93
N ASP A 296 -0.96 53.60 -32.71
CA ASP A 296 -0.86 53.77 -34.15
C ASP A 296 -0.33 52.46 -34.75
N PRO A 297 -1.17 51.67 -35.44
CA PRO A 297 -0.76 50.41 -36.06
C PRO A 297 0.24 50.56 -37.20
N THR A 298 0.46 51.78 -37.70
CA THR A 298 1.35 52.06 -38.84
C THR A 298 2.75 52.52 -38.44
N ASP A 299 2.95 52.86 -37.16
CA ASP A 299 4.24 53.25 -36.61
C ASP A 299 4.89 52.07 -35.85
N PRO A 300 6.05 51.55 -36.31
CA PRO A 300 6.77 50.46 -35.64
C PRO A 300 7.33 50.83 -34.24
N HIS A 301 7.32 52.11 -33.87
CA HIS A 301 7.67 52.60 -32.54
C HIS A 301 6.46 52.95 -31.68
N SER A 302 5.25 52.67 -32.15
CA SER A 302 4.02 53.01 -31.44
C SER A 302 3.87 52.24 -30.14
N ARG A 303 3.32 52.91 -29.13
CA ARG A 303 3.09 52.33 -27.82
C ARG A 303 1.78 51.55 -27.79
N TRP A 304 1.78 50.42 -27.10
CA TRP A 304 0.56 49.69 -26.79
C TRP A 304 -0.23 50.41 -25.69
N GLU A 305 -1.53 50.62 -25.91
CA GLU A 305 -2.46 51.19 -24.95
C GLU A 305 -3.64 50.23 -24.72
N LYS A 306 -4.29 50.28 -23.53
CA LYS A 306 -5.49 49.49 -23.21
C LYS A 306 -6.75 50.10 -23.88
N THR A 307 -6.71 50.26 -25.19
CA THR A 307 -7.76 50.85 -26.03
C THR A 307 -8.50 49.82 -26.88
N GLY A 308 -8.07 48.56 -26.86
CA GLY A 308 -8.67 47.46 -27.61
C GLY A 308 -10.04 47.02 -27.07
N PRO A 309 -10.70 46.06 -27.77
CA PRO A 309 -12.04 45.61 -27.42
C PRO A 309 -12.13 45.03 -26.00
N PRO A 310 -13.23 45.29 -25.27
CA PRO A 310 -13.43 44.75 -23.92
C PRO A 310 -13.68 43.24 -23.97
N ARG A 311 -12.97 42.46 -23.14
CA ARG A 311 -13.14 41.00 -22.98
C ARG A 311 -13.00 40.57 -21.52
N PHE A 312 -13.62 39.45 -21.17
CA PHE A 312 -13.23 38.71 -19.96
C PHE A 312 -11.86 38.09 -20.20
N MET A 313 -10.87 38.46 -19.39
CA MET A 313 -9.52 37.90 -19.43
C MET A 313 -9.53 36.47 -18.92
N VAL A 314 -10.29 36.24 -17.86
CA VAL A 314 -10.54 34.92 -17.27
C VAL A 314 -12.04 34.80 -17.04
N PRO A 315 -12.78 34.13 -17.94
CA PRO A 315 -14.21 33.98 -17.76
C PRO A 315 -14.53 33.21 -16.46
N PRO A 316 -15.74 33.34 -15.90
CA PRO A 316 -16.14 32.61 -14.69
C PRO A 316 -15.95 31.10 -14.79
N SER A 317 -16.13 30.54 -15.99
CA SER A 317 -15.87 29.12 -16.28
C SER A 317 -14.38 28.75 -16.18
N SER A 318 -13.44 29.67 -16.32
CA SER A 318 -12.01 29.42 -16.09
C SER A 318 -11.61 29.78 -14.66
N ALA A 319 -12.17 30.86 -14.11
CA ALA A 319 -11.87 31.36 -12.76
C ALA A 319 -12.35 30.45 -11.63
N CYS A 320 -13.35 29.61 -11.87
CA CYS A 320 -13.89 28.67 -10.90
C CYS A 320 -13.55 27.22 -11.28
N LEU A 321 -13.51 26.34 -10.27
CA LEU A 321 -13.23 24.91 -10.39
C LEU A 321 -14.48 24.07 -10.70
N ASP A 322 -15.67 24.64 -10.49
CA ASP A 322 -16.97 23.98 -10.64
C ASP A 322 -17.17 22.82 -9.65
N TRP A 323 -16.61 22.97 -8.44
CA TRP A 323 -16.77 22.01 -7.36
C TRP A 323 -18.08 22.23 -6.58
N PRO A 324 -18.54 21.24 -5.80
CA PRO A 324 -19.70 21.41 -4.93
C PRO A 324 -19.51 22.58 -3.95
N LYS A 325 -20.60 23.27 -3.59
CA LYS A 325 -20.58 24.44 -2.67
C LYS A 325 -19.91 24.16 -1.32
N ALA A 326 -19.92 22.92 -0.86
CA ALA A 326 -19.25 22.50 0.38
C ALA A 326 -17.70 22.54 0.27
N LYS A 327 -17.15 22.53 -0.94
CA LYS A 327 -15.71 22.50 -1.24
C LYS A 327 -15.20 23.78 -1.92
N GLU A 328 -16.06 24.48 -2.66
CA GLU A 328 -15.73 25.74 -3.33
C GLU A 328 -16.77 26.83 -3.02
N ALA A 329 -16.31 27.94 -2.44
CA ALA A 329 -17.07 29.19 -2.40
C ALA A 329 -16.75 30.02 -3.64
N LYS A 330 -17.77 30.50 -4.36
CA LYS A 330 -17.63 31.33 -5.55
C LYS A 330 -18.05 32.77 -5.23
N ILE A 331 -17.14 33.73 -5.38
CA ILE A 331 -17.37 35.15 -5.08
C ILE A 331 -17.31 35.96 -6.37
N ALA A 332 -18.37 36.71 -6.67
CA ALA A 332 -18.41 37.62 -7.81
C ALA A 332 -17.80 38.97 -7.40
N ILE A 333 -16.80 39.45 -8.14
CA ILE A 333 -16.21 40.77 -7.90
C ILE A 333 -16.66 41.74 -8.99
N HIS A 334 -17.23 42.87 -8.58
CA HIS A 334 -17.66 43.92 -9.49
C HIS A 334 -16.49 44.80 -9.97
N ALA A 335 -15.55 44.18 -10.66
CA ALA A 335 -14.38 44.80 -11.26
C ALA A 335 -13.92 43.97 -12.48
N ASP A 336 -12.99 44.54 -13.25
CA ASP A 336 -12.26 43.83 -14.29
C ASP A 336 -11.07 43.03 -13.71
N HIS A 337 -10.42 42.20 -14.52
CA HIS A 337 -9.27 41.37 -14.10
C HIS A 337 -8.10 42.15 -13.50
N SER A 338 -7.92 43.41 -13.92
CA SER A 338 -6.82 44.27 -13.44
C SER A 338 -7.09 44.86 -12.06
N ASP A 339 -8.37 45.08 -11.74
CA ASP A 339 -8.80 45.75 -10.51
C ASP A 339 -9.47 44.80 -9.49
N MET A 340 -9.81 43.56 -9.86
CA MET A 340 -10.50 42.62 -8.96
C MET A 340 -9.76 42.27 -7.66
N ALA A 341 -8.42 42.37 -7.66
CA ALA A 341 -7.59 42.11 -6.49
C ALA A 341 -7.39 43.37 -5.59
N LYS A 342 -7.84 44.54 -6.05
CA LYS A 342 -7.62 45.86 -5.41
C LYS A 342 -8.83 46.30 -4.60
N LEU A 343 -9.14 45.50 -3.58
CA LEU A 343 -10.36 45.65 -2.79
C LEU A 343 -10.39 46.95 -1.97
N ASN A 344 -11.61 47.41 -1.68
CA ASN A 344 -11.94 48.58 -0.89
C ASN A 344 -12.88 48.19 0.26
N ASP A 345 -12.87 48.95 1.34
CA ASP A 345 -13.63 48.75 2.58
C ASP A 345 -15.02 49.42 2.57
N ASN A 346 -15.52 49.80 1.38
CA ASN A 346 -16.86 50.36 1.24
C ASN A 346 -17.94 49.30 1.56
N ILE A 347 -19.03 49.71 2.18
CA ILE A 347 -20.19 48.85 2.45
C ILE A 347 -20.65 48.19 1.14
N GLY A 348 -20.78 46.85 1.15
CA GLY A 348 -21.20 46.06 0.00
C GLY A 348 -20.07 45.68 -0.98
N SER A 349 -18.82 46.03 -0.68
CA SER A 349 -17.67 45.54 -1.46
C SER A 349 -17.44 44.04 -1.26
N ALA A 350 -16.71 43.42 -2.19
CA ALA A 350 -16.31 42.01 -2.08
C ALA A 350 -15.35 41.75 -0.91
N TYR A 351 -14.73 42.79 -0.33
CA TYR A 351 -13.83 42.68 0.82
C TYR A 351 -14.51 41.96 2.00
N TYR A 352 -15.72 42.36 2.37
CA TYR A 352 -16.43 41.76 3.51
C TYR A 352 -16.82 40.30 3.26
N GLN A 353 -17.17 39.93 2.02
CA GLN A 353 -17.45 38.53 1.68
C GLN A 353 -16.19 37.65 1.80
N ILE A 354 -15.04 38.21 1.41
CA ILE A 354 -13.74 37.52 1.53
C ILE A 354 -13.31 37.46 3.00
N GLU A 355 -13.57 38.52 3.77
CA GLU A 355 -13.32 38.58 5.21
C GLU A 355 -14.07 37.48 5.98
N ASP A 356 -15.36 37.30 5.69
CA ASP A 356 -16.19 36.24 6.29
C ASP A 356 -15.68 34.83 5.93
N GLU A 357 -15.27 34.63 4.68
CA GLU A 357 -14.72 33.36 4.23
C GLU A 357 -13.33 33.07 4.84
N ILE A 358 -12.51 34.10 5.07
CA ILE A 358 -11.26 33.98 5.84
C ILE A 358 -11.55 33.54 7.28
N GLU A 359 -12.57 34.12 7.92
CA GLU A 359 -12.96 33.75 9.28
C GLU A 359 -13.38 32.27 9.37
N HIS A 360 -14.11 31.78 8.37
CA HIS A 360 -14.44 30.35 8.25
C HIS A 360 -13.21 29.45 8.08
N LEU A 361 -12.25 29.84 7.23
CA LEU A 361 -11.00 29.09 7.05
C LEU A 361 -10.20 29.02 8.35
N LEU A 362 -10.08 30.15 9.06
CA LEU A 362 -9.36 30.22 10.34
C LEU A 362 -10.05 29.37 11.42
N GLY A 363 -11.38 29.36 11.48
CA GLY A 363 -12.13 28.53 12.43
C GLY A 363 -11.92 27.03 12.20
N ALA A 364 -11.77 26.60 10.94
CA ALA A 364 -11.55 25.20 10.58
C ALA A 364 -10.07 24.76 10.71
N ALA A 365 -9.12 25.69 10.61
CA ALA A 365 -7.69 25.40 10.53
C ALA A 365 -7.13 24.59 11.73
N PRO A 366 -7.45 24.88 13.01
CA PRO A 366 -6.92 24.11 14.14
C PRO A 366 -7.32 22.63 14.08
N GLN A 367 -8.58 22.34 13.76
CA GLN A 367 -9.05 20.96 13.63
C GLN A 367 -8.41 20.25 12.43
N LEU A 368 -8.24 20.94 11.31
CA LEU A 368 -7.55 20.40 10.15
C LEU A 368 -6.08 20.09 10.45
N MET A 369 -5.37 21.03 11.07
CA MET A 369 -3.98 20.82 11.52
C MET A 369 -3.89 19.71 12.57
N LYS A 370 -4.87 19.61 13.48
CA LYS A 370 -4.95 18.53 14.47
C LYS A 370 -5.21 17.18 13.81
N ARG A 371 -6.14 17.06 12.85
CA ARG A 371 -6.35 15.82 12.07
C ARG A 371 -5.09 15.41 11.32
N ARG A 372 -4.39 16.37 10.71
CA ARG A 372 -3.11 16.10 10.03
C ARG A 372 -1.96 15.77 11.00
N ARG A 373 -2.14 15.91 12.33
CA ARG A 373 -1.15 15.65 13.39
C ARG A 373 -1.47 14.42 14.25
N GLU A 374 -2.72 14.24 14.68
CA GLU A 374 -3.19 13.11 15.52
C GLU A 374 -3.24 11.79 14.74
N ILE A 375 -2.97 11.85 13.45
CA ILE A 375 -2.73 10.68 12.62
C ILE A 375 -1.21 10.48 12.54
N ASP A 376 -0.58 10.35 13.70
CA ASP A 376 0.54 9.42 13.85
C ASP A 376 -0.07 8.06 13.53
N LEU A 377 0.35 7.47 12.41
CA LEU A 377 -0.05 6.09 12.14
C LEU A 377 0.44 5.26 13.33
N ALA A 378 -0.49 4.67 14.08
CA ALA A 378 -0.14 3.62 15.01
C ALA A 378 0.77 2.63 14.26
N PRO A 379 2.00 2.33 14.74
CA PRO A 379 2.97 1.47 14.05
C PRO A 379 2.35 0.18 13.50
N GLN A 380 1.31 -0.30 14.19
CA GLN A 380 0.43 -1.40 13.87
C GLN A 380 -0.28 -1.32 12.50
N GLN A 381 -0.71 -0.14 12.06
CA GLN A 381 -1.38 0.06 10.76
C GLN A 381 -0.38 0.05 9.60
N LEU A 382 0.83 0.55 9.84
CA LEU A 382 1.91 0.54 8.87
C LEU A 382 2.48 -0.88 8.68
N MET A 383 2.65 -1.61 9.78
CA MET A 383 3.21 -2.96 9.75
C MET A 383 2.44 -3.87 8.80
N GLY A 384 1.11 -3.87 8.88
CA GLY A 384 0.34 -4.73 8.00
C GLY A 384 0.40 -4.31 6.51
N LEU A 385 0.47 -3.01 6.18
CA LEU A 385 0.69 -2.58 4.79
C LEU A 385 2.05 -3.03 4.26
N LEU A 386 3.09 -3.00 5.11
CA LEU A 386 4.42 -3.53 4.77
C LEU A 386 4.39 -5.05 4.58
N LEU A 387 3.64 -5.79 5.40
CA LEU A 387 3.45 -7.24 5.23
C LEU A 387 2.70 -7.57 3.93
N MET A 388 1.69 -6.79 3.54
CA MET A 388 1.00 -6.98 2.25
C MET A 388 1.91 -6.68 1.07
N LEU A 389 2.74 -5.64 1.17
CA LEU A 389 3.74 -5.32 0.17
C LEU A 389 4.79 -6.43 0.02
N GLN A 390 5.23 -7.02 1.14
CA GLN A 390 6.12 -8.18 1.11
C GLN A 390 5.47 -9.37 0.42
N TYR A 391 4.19 -9.63 0.69
CA TYR A 391 3.43 -10.67 -0.01
C TYR A 391 3.46 -10.47 -1.53
N GLU A 392 3.15 -9.27 -2.01
CA GLU A 392 3.16 -8.95 -3.45
C GLU A 392 4.55 -9.06 -4.07
N TYR A 393 5.57 -8.64 -3.33
CA TYR A 393 6.95 -8.78 -3.76
C TYR A 393 7.34 -10.25 -3.89
N TYR A 394 7.01 -11.10 -2.90
CA TYR A 394 7.33 -12.53 -2.96
C TYR A 394 6.55 -13.25 -4.06
N TRP A 395 5.32 -12.83 -4.34
CA TRP A 395 4.56 -13.34 -5.48
C TRP A 395 5.28 -13.02 -6.80
N PHE A 396 5.67 -11.77 -7.00
CA PHE A 396 6.41 -11.33 -8.19
C PHE A 396 7.74 -12.07 -8.35
N MET A 397 8.47 -12.28 -7.24
CA MET A 397 9.71 -13.03 -7.24
C MET A 397 9.50 -14.52 -7.58
N ALA A 398 8.42 -15.14 -7.12
CA ALA A 398 8.10 -16.52 -7.50
C ALA A 398 7.83 -16.63 -9.01
N TRP A 399 7.08 -15.68 -9.58
CA TRP A 399 6.85 -15.59 -11.03
C TRP A 399 8.14 -15.36 -11.82
N SER A 400 9.01 -14.46 -11.37
CA SER A 400 10.25 -14.12 -12.07
C SER A 400 11.26 -15.28 -12.05
N SER A 401 11.44 -15.93 -10.91
CA SER A 401 12.22 -17.17 -10.78
C SER A 401 11.64 -18.27 -11.67
N HIS A 402 10.29 -18.36 -11.75
CA HIS A 402 9.65 -19.31 -12.62
C HIS A 402 10.07 -19.14 -14.07
N ARG A 403 9.95 -17.91 -14.58
CA ARG A 403 10.35 -17.55 -15.95
C ARG A 403 11.83 -17.81 -16.22
N ALA A 404 12.69 -17.51 -15.24
CA ALA A 404 14.14 -17.66 -15.36
C ALA A 404 14.60 -19.13 -15.43
N GLY A 405 13.74 -20.08 -15.08
CA GLY A 405 14.15 -21.47 -14.84
C GLY A 405 15.06 -21.61 -13.62
N ALA A 406 15.08 -20.61 -12.73
CA ALA A 406 15.91 -20.57 -11.53
C ALA A 406 15.07 -20.89 -10.29
N PRO A 407 15.66 -21.51 -9.24
CA PRO A 407 15.00 -21.60 -7.96
C PRO A 407 14.84 -20.18 -7.35
N PRO A 408 13.72 -19.89 -6.69
CA PRO A 408 13.59 -18.74 -5.80
C PRO A 408 14.75 -18.70 -4.77
N PRO A 409 15.12 -17.49 -4.28
CA PRO A 409 16.13 -17.34 -3.22
C PRO A 409 15.90 -18.26 -2.02
N ARG A 410 16.99 -18.79 -1.44
CA ARG A 410 16.98 -19.60 -0.21
C ARG A 410 16.78 -18.74 1.05
N GLU A 411 16.19 -19.34 2.10
CA GLU A 411 15.85 -18.75 3.40
C GLU A 411 17.03 -18.31 4.31
N SER A 412 18.30 -18.48 3.91
CA SER A 412 19.45 -18.38 4.82
C SER A 412 19.78 -16.97 5.36
N SER A 413 18.89 -16.00 5.22
CA SER A 413 19.00 -14.70 5.88
C SER A 413 17.75 -14.47 6.72
N PRO A 414 17.84 -14.56 8.06
CA PRO A 414 16.78 -14.04 8.90
C PRO A 414 16.73 -12.55 8.64
N MET A 415 15.51 -12.02 8.58
CA MET A 415 15.22 -10.64 8.19
C MET A 415 15.22 -10.36 6.71
N ILE A 416 14.27 -9.50 6.41
CA ILE A 416 14.01 -8.78 5.19
C ILE A 416 15.39 -8.29 4.74
N LEU A 417 15.93 -9.00 3.74
CA LEU A 417 17.05 -8.61 2.87
C LEU A 417 18.47 -8.85 3.38
N GLY A 418 18.92 -10.09 3.15
CA GLY A 418 20.32 -10.39 2.90
C GLY A 418 20.44 -11.27 1.65
N TYR A 419 21.34 -10.88 0.75
CA TYR A 419 21.72 -11.46 -0.54
C TYR A 419 20.96 -10.95 -1.78
N GLY A 420 21.68 -10.18 -2.59
CA GLY A 420 21.36 -9.89 -3.97
C GLY A 420 21.03 -11.15 -4.75
N ILE A 421 19.74 -11.34 -5.04
CA ILE A 421 19.34 -12.19 -6.15
C ILE A 421 19.55 -11.33 -7.36
N ASP A 422 20.66 -11.59 -8.02
CA ASP A 422 20.89 -11.21 -9.38
C ASP A 422 19.60 -11.55 -10.16
N LEU A 423 18.83 -10.52 -10.57
CA LEU A 423 17.63 -10.66 -11.40
C LEU A 423 18.01 -11.07 -12.83
N LEU A 424 19.03 -11.92 -12.98
CA LEU A 424 19.61 -12.46 -14.21
C LEU A 424 18.58 -13.11 -15.13
N GLY A 425 17.38 -13.43 -14.62
CA GLY A 425 16.25 -13.92 -15.41
C GLY A 425 15.35 -12.86 -16.04
N LEU A 426 15.30 -11.64 -15.48
CA LEU A 426 14.48 -10.52 -15.98
C LEU A 426 15.23 -9.63 -16.96
N SER A 427 16.57 -9.61 -16.89
CA SER A 427 17.45 -8.94 -17.87
C SER A 427 17.34 -9.50 -19.30
N ARG A 428 16.45 -10.46 -19.56
CA ARG A 428 16.17 -11.03 -20.88
C ARG A 428 14.70 -10.92 -21.29
N LEU A 429 13.95 -9.93 -20.79
CA LEU A 429 12.61 -9.65 -21.32
C LEU A 429 12.74 -8.88 -22.64
N PRO A 430 12.53 -9.49 -23.82
CA PRO A 430 12.63 -8.77 -25.07
C PRO A 430 11.49 -7.76 -25.19
N TYR A 431 11.79 -6.63 -25.82
CA TYR A 431 10.79 -5.65 -26.21
C TYR A 431 9.71 -6.33 -27.08
N GLY A 432 8.43 -6.19 -26.68
CA GLY A 432 7.29 -6.86 -27.34
C GLY A 432 6.75 -8.10 -26.64
N HIS A 433 7.40 -8.61 -25.60
CA HIS A 433 6.82 -9.67 -24.77
C HIS A 433 5.57 -9.17 -24.02
N PRO A 434 4.46 -9.94 -23.90
CA PRO A 434 3.22 -9.48 -23.24
C PRO A 434 3.41 -8.98 -21.79
N ALA A 435 4.34 -9.61 -21.07
CA ALA A 435 4.71 -9.19 -19.70
C ALA A 435 5.63 -7.95 -19.61
N TYR A 436 6.21 -7.46 -20.72
CA TYR A 436 7.13 -6.31 -20.72
C TYR A 436 6.52 -5.03 -20.13
N PRO A 437 5.35 -4.54 -20.59
CA PRO A 437 4.75 -3.32 -20.03
C PRO A 437 4.36 -3.48 -18.55
N ILE A 438 4.01 -4.71 -18.13
CA ILE A 438 3.65 -5.01 -16.75
C ILE A 438 4.87 -4.92 -15.84
N VAL A 439 5.97 -5.58 -16.23
CA VAL A 439 7.24 -5.56 -15.48
C VAL A 439 7.82 -4.15 -15.40
N SER A 440 7.71 -3.36 -16.48
CA SER A 440 8.13 -1.94 -16.47
C SER A 440 7.29 -1.09 -15.50
N SER A 441 5.98 -1.36 -15.38
CA SER A 441 5.11 -0.70 -14.40
C SER A 441 5.52 -1.05 -12.96
N ILE A 442 5.85 -2.33 -12.71
CA ILE A 442 6.33 -2.81 -11.41
C ILE A 442 7.65 -2.15 -11.03
N ASP A 443 8.61 -2.02 -11.95
CA ASP A 443 9.88 -1.34 -11.71
C ASP A 443 9.67 0.12 -11.24
N MET A 444 8.74 0.84 -11.89
CA MET A 444 8.37 2.20 -11.47
C MET A 444 7.68 2.23 -10.09
N VAL A 445 6.85 1.23 -9.76
CA VAL A 445 6.25 1.12 -8.41
C VAL A 445 7.34 0.92 -7.36
N MET A 446 8.28 0.03 -7.65
CA MET A 446 9.41 -0.29 -6.78
C MET A 446 10.32 0.93 -6.55
N ASP A 447 10.64 1.71 -7.58
CA ASP A 447 11.44 2.93 -7.44
C ASP A 447 10.75 4.01 -6.58
N ASN A 448 9.44 4.19 -6.77
CA ASN A 448 8.64 5.10 -5.93
C ASN A 448 8.56 4.62 -4.47
N LEU A 449 8.45 3.32 -4.26
CA LEU A 449 8.44 2.70 -2.94
C LEU A 449 9.81 2.87 -2.23
N SER A 450 10.92 2.65 -2.95
CA SER A 450 12.27 2.90 -2.46
C SER A 450 12.44 4.34 -1.97
N THR A 451 11.92 5.29 -2.76
CA THR A 451 11.93 6.71 -2.42
C THR A 451 11.12 7.00 -1.16
N LEU A 452 9.92 6.42 -1.03
CA LEU A 452 9.07 6.54 0.15
C LEU A 452 9.73 5.96 1.41
N LEU A 453 10.32 4.78 1.32
CA LEU A 453 10.90 4.11 2.49
C LEU A 453 12.24 4.74 2.94
N ARG A 454 13.02 5.32 2.02
CA ARG A 454 14.23 6.11 2.36
C ARG A 454 13.93 7.32 3.24
N LYS A 455 12.72 7.91 3.13
CA LYS A 455 12.25 9.02 3.97
C LYS A 455 12.25 8.67 5.47
N TYR A 456 12.13 7.38 5.79
CA TYR A 456 11.93 6.85 7.14
C TYR A 456 13.15 6.12 7.71
N HIS A 457 14.34 6.38 7.17
CA HIS A 457 15.59 5.73 7.58
C HIS A 457 15.59 4.20 7.52
N LEU A 458 14.62 3.59 6.83
CA LEU A 458 14.70 2.20 6.37
C LEU A 458 15.79 2.17 5.29
N ARG A 459 16.99 1.71 5.65
CA ARG A 459 18.14 1.73 4.74
C ARG A 459 18.03 0.62 3.70
N PRO A 460 18.13 0.93 2.40
CA PRO A 460 18.59 -0.06 1.43
C PRO A 460 20.09 -0.26 1.64
N ILE A 461 20.51 -1.50 1.87
CA ILE A 461 21.90 -1.89 1.68
C ILE A 461 22.09 -1.99 0.16
N LEU A 462 22.79 -1.01 -0.43
CA LEU A 462 23.40 -1.20 -1.73
C LEU A 462 24.60 -2.13 -1.48
N GLU A 463 24.49 -3.41 -1.82
CA GLU A 463 25.66 -4.27 -1.89
C GLU A 463 26.56 -3.74 -3.01
N ASP A 464 27.66 -3.14 -2.58
CA ASP A 464 28.82 -2.64 -3.32
C ASP A 464 28.86 -1.12 -3.62
N ALA A 465 29.72 -0.43 -2.85
CA ALA A 465 30.05 0.99 -2.98
C ALA A 465 30.87 1.32 -4.25
N SER A 466 31.04 0.35 -5.14
CA SER A 466 31.77 0.47 -6.40
C SER A 466 30.86 0.91 -7.58
N MET A 467 29.54 0.72 -7.49
CA MET A 467 28.58 1.20 -8.50
C MET A 467 27.97 2.55 -8.09
N ARG A 468 28.65 3.64 -8.44
CA ARG A 468 28.04 4.97 -8.51
C ARG A 468 26.89 4.91 -9.53
N ILE A 469 25.66 4.89 -9.03
CA ILE A 469 24.44 5.03 -9.84
C ILE A 469 24.43 6.41 -10.49
N GLN A 470 24.58 6.46 -11.82
CA GLN A 470 24.02 7.56 -12.59
C GLN A 470 22.48 7.46 -12.46
N PRO A 471 21.76 8.57 -12.23
CA PRO A 471 20.31 8.56 -12.19
C PRO A 471 19.80 7.89 -13.46
N SER A 472 18.80 7.01 -13.33
CA SER A 472 18.07 6.41 -14.44
C SER A 472 17.38 7.51 -15.25
N GLY A 473 18.16 8.21 -16.06
CA GLY A 473 17.65 8.82 -17.25
C GLY A 473 17.17 7.67 -18.13
N PHE A 474 15.92 7.71 -18.54
CA PHE A 474 15.60 7.42 -19.94
C PHE A 474 16.46 8.37 -20.81
N SER A 475 17.76 8.11 -20.89
CA SER A 475 18.60 8.72 -21.90
C SER A 475 18.19 8.04 -23.18
N LYS A 476 17.24 8.66 -23.90
CA LYS A 476 16.98 8.59 -25.36
C LYS A 476 17.74 7.47 -26.10
N ALA A 477 17.60 6.22 -25.67
CA ALA A 477 18.08 5.06 -26.38
C ALA A 477 16.88 4.69 -27.25
N ALA A 478 17.01 5.07 -28.51
CA ALA A 478 16.06 4.80 -29.56
C ALA A 478 15.53 3.37 -29.47
N ALA A 479 14.29 3.18 -29.92
CA ALA A 479 13.65 1.91 -30.21
C ALA A 479 14.61 0.94 -30.93
N SER A 480 15.39 0.21 -30.16
CA SER A 480 16.32 -0.82 -30.61
C SER A 480 15.71 -2.17 -30.24
N PRO A 481 15.66 -3.14 -31.17
CA PRO A 481 15.22 -4.51 -30.90
C PRO A 481 15.97 -5.20 -29.75
N ASP A 482 17.15 -4.70 -29.38
CA ASP A 482 18.06 -5.31 -28.41
C ASP A 482 17.98 -4.68 -27.00
N ALA A 483 17.08 -3.73 -26.76
CA ALA A 483 16.95 -3.06 -25.45
C ALA A 483 16.35 -4.01 -24.38
N GLN A 484 17.15 -4.35 -23.36
CA GLN A 484 16.77 -5.20 -22.22
C GLN A 484 16.37 -4.37 -21.01
N LEU A 485 15.35 -4.82 -20.27
CA LEU A 485 14.87 -4.16 -19.05
C LEU A 485 15.63 -4.71 -17.83
N SER A 486 16.27 -3.82 -17.05
CA SER A 486 16.92 -4.17 -15.79
C SER A 486 16.09 -3.59 -14.64
N ILE A 487 15.60 -4.46 -13.76
CA ILE A 487 14.90 -4.03 -12.54
C ILE A 487 15.95 -3.86 -11.45
N ASN A 488 15.89 -2.76 -10.72
CA ASN A 488 16.77 -2.56 -9.57
C ASN A 488 16.28 -3.42 -8.40
N SER A 489 17.17 -4.23 -7.82
CA SER A 489 16.91 -4.97 -6.59
C SER A 489 16.85 -3.98 -5.42
N ILE A 490 15.71 -3.89 -4.76
CA ILE A 490 15.57 -3.05 -3.55
C ILE A 490 15.69 -3.94 -2.32
N GLN A 491 16.66 -3.60 -1.47
CA GLN A 491 16.90 -4.21 -0.16
C GLN A 491 16.33 -3.33 0.99
N PHE A 492 15.95 -3.91 2.12
CA PHE A 492 15.19 -3.29 3.24
C PHE A 492 15.51 -4.01 4.56
N SER A 493 16.51 -3.60 5.34
CA SER A 493 16.73 -4.24 6.65
C SER A 493 15.79 -3.65 7.72
N PHE A 494 15.22 -4.52 8.56
CA PHE A 494 14.69 -4.16 9.89
C PHE A 494 15.73 -4.59 10.94
N PRO A 495 15.90 -3.88 12.07
CA PRO A 495 16.95 -4.21 13.04
C PRO A 495 16.67 -5.55 13.76
N PRO A 496 17.69 -6.42 13.97
CA PRO A 496 17.55 -7.72 14.63
C PRO A 496 16.93 -7.61 16.02
N LYS A 497 16.05 -8.56 16.38
CA LYS A 497 15.69 -8.80 17.78
C LYS A 497 16.98 -9.15 18.52
N HIS A 498 17.39 -8.32 19.47
CA HIS A 498 18.55 -8.66 20.30
C HIS A 498 18.24 -9.92 21.10
N ASP A 499 18.91 -11.03 20.80
CA ASP A 499 19.13 -12.13 21.73
C ASP A 499 19.98 -11.57 22.89
N ARG A 500 19.34 -11.05 23.94
CA ARG A 500 20.00 -10.90 25.24
C ARG A 500 19.74 -12.16 26.04
N GLY A 501 20.78 -12.98 26.17
CA GLY A 501 20.84 -14.01 27.19
C GLY A 501 20.67 -13.40 28.57
N TYR A 502 19.93 -14.12 29.42
CA TYR A 502 19.87 -14.06 30.87
C TYR A 502 20.62 -12.90 31.55
N GLY A 503 19.86 -11.96 32.11
CA GLY A 503 20.31 -10.98 33.07
C GLY A 503 19.15 -10.06 33.44
N ASP A 504 18.60 -10.27 34.62
CA ASP A 504 17.53 -9.47 35.23
C ASP A 504 17.81 -7.97 35.11
N VAL A 505 16.98 -7.28 34.34
CA VAL A 505 16.71 -5.85 34.52
C VAL A 505 15.23 -5.64 34.24
N GLU A 506 14.45 -5.53 35.30
CA GLU A 506 13.11 -4.94 35.24
C GLU A 506 13.27 -3.48 34.77
N GLY A 507 12.84 -3.21 33.53
CA GLY A 507 12.86 -1.90 32.91
C GLY A 507 11.93 -1.92 31.69
N GLU A 508 10.97 -1.01 31.70
CA GLU A 508 9.77 -0.95 30.87
C GLU A 508 10.03 -0.93 29.35
N HIS A 509 9.02 -1.45 28.63
CA HIS A 509 8.82 -1.53 27.19
C HIS A 509 9.49 -0.44 26.32
N ASP A 510 10.37 -0.86 25.42
CA ASP A 510 10.62 -0.18 24.13
C ASP A 510 10.79 -1.25 23.04
N ASP A 511 9.64 -1.76 22.57
CA ASP A 511 9.52 -2.65 21.42
C ASP A 511 9.60 -1.84 20.12
N TYR A 512 10.61 -2.11 19.30
CA TYR A 512 10.69 -1.92 17.84
C TYR A 512 9.87 -0.76 17.24
N LEU A 513 10.22 0.49 17.53
CA LEU A 513 9.76 1.60 16.70
C LEU A 513 10.54 1.61 15.38
N LEU A 514 9.91 1.09 14.31
CA LEU A 514 9.77 1.93 13.10
C LEU A 514 9.48 3.33 13.64
N ASP A 515 10.26 4.34 13.26
CA ASP A 515 10.11 5.72 13.77
C ASP A 515 8.76 6.28 13.25
N ALA A 516 7.68 5.76 13.82
CA ALA A 516 6.29 5.89 13.40
C ALA A 516 5.79 7.30 13.69
N GLU A 517 6.47 8.00 14.60
CA GLU A 517 6.33 9.43 14.89
C GLU A 517 6.54 10.33 13.65
N ASN A 518 7.00 9.79 12.51
CA ASN A 518 7.21 10.56 11.29
C ASN A 518 6.28 10.16 10.11
N TRP A 519 5.50 9.07 10.22
CA TRP A 519 4.67 8.57 9.11
C TRP A 519 3.38 9.38 8.98
N SER A 520 3.17 10.06 7.85
CA SER A 520 1.95 10.84 7.62
C SER A 520 0.88 10.03 6.90
N ASP A 521 -0.37 10.46 7.01
CA ASP A 521 -1.49 9.85 6.29
C ASP A 521 -1.33 9.89 4.77
N THR A 522 -0.67 10.93 4.25
CA THR A 522 -0.31 11.02 2.83
C THR A 522 0.69 9.92 2.44
N ASP A 523 1.64 9.59 3.33
CA ASP A 523 2.58 8.50 3.12
C ASP A 523 1.88 7.14 3.17
N ARG A 524 0.88 6.97 4.05
CA ARG A 524 0.01 5.79 4.09
C ARG A 524 -0.83 5.65 2.83
N GLU A 525 -1.50 6.71 2.39
CA GLU A 525 -2.31 6.72 1.16
C GLU A 525 -1.44 6.40 -0.05
N GLN A 526 -0.23 6.95 -0.08
CA GLN A 526 0.73 6.67 -1.13
C GLN A 526 1.24 5.22 -1.09
N LEU A 527 1.57 4.69 0.08
CA LEU A 527 1.94 3.28 0.24
C LEU A 527 0.79 2.36 -0.20
N SER A 528 -0.44 2.70 0.16
CA SER A 528 -1.65 1.97 -0.21
C SER A 528 -1.90 2.03 -1.72
N TYR A 529 -1.68 3.18 -2.36
CA TYR A 529 -1.75 3.33 -3.80
C TYR A 529 -0.68 2.51 -4.53
N LEU A 530 0.58 2.56 -4.06
CA LEU A 530 1.67 1.77 -4.62
C LEU A 530 1.42 0.27 -4.46
N LEU A 531 0.96 -0.16 -3.30
CA LEU A 531 0.55 -1.54 -3.03
C LEU A 531 -0.59 -1.98 -3.97
N SER A 532 -1.66 -1.19 -4.08
CA SER A 532 -2.78 -1.48 -4.97
C SER A 532 -2.34 -1.54 -6.44
N LYS A 533 -1.39 -0.70 -6.84
CA LYS A 533 -0.83 -0.72 -8.19
C LYS A 533 0.02 -1.96 -8.41
N PHE A 534 0.89 -2.32 -7.46
CA PHE A 534 1.69 -3.54 -7.55
C PHE A 534 0.81 -4.78 -7.69
N ARG A 535 -0.22 -4.90 -6.84
CA ARG A 535 -1.22 -5.96 -6.92
C ARG A 535 -1.85 -6.06 -8.30
N CYS A 536 -2.34 -4.94 -8.83
CA CYS A 536 -2.98 -4.91 -10.16
C CYS A 536 -2.04 -5.45 -11.24
N GLU A 537 -0.75 -5.12 -11.18
CA GLU A 537 0.24 -5.66 -12.11
C GLU A 537 0.51 -7.15 -11.89
N ASN A 538 0.55 -7.62 -10.64
CA ASN A 538 0.64 -9.05 -10.32
C ASN A 538 -0.58 -9.83 -10.82
N ASP A 539 -1.79 -9.28 -10.68
CA ASP A 539 -3.03 -9.88 -11.23
C ASP A 539 -2.97 -9.98 -12.76
N ARG A 540 -2.38 -8.99 -13.42
CA ARG A 540 -2.15 -9.04 -14.88
C ARG A 540 -1.10 -10.09 -15.26
N LEU A 541 -0.04 -10.27 -14.45
CA LEU A 541 0.92 -11.36 -14.65
C LEU A 541 0.30 -12.74 -14.40
N SER A 542 -0.59 -12.85 -13.41
CA SER A 542 -1.34 -14.06 -13.09
C SER A 542 -2.12 -14.55 -14.31
N GLN A 543 -2.81 -13.65 -15.02
CA GLN A 543 -3.54 -13.98 -16.25
C GLN A 543 -2.64 -14.50 -17.38
N LEU A 544 -1.35 -14.17 -17.38
CA LEU A 544 -0.36 -14.68 -18.34
C LEU A 544 0.28 -16.01 -17.90
N SER A 545 0.01 -16.47 -16.66
CA SER A 545 0.71 -17.61 -16.05
C SER A 545 -0.26 -18.71 -15.60
N GLY A 546 -0.02 -19.96 -16.05
CA GLY A 546 -0.77 -21.13 -15.57
C GLY A 546 -0.44 -21.60 -14.14
N HIS A 547 0.43 -20.88 -13.42
CA HIS A 547 1.02 -21.29 -12.13
C HIS A 547 0.73 -20.30 -10.99
N ALA A 548 -0.25 -19.42 -11.15
CA ALA A 548 -0.55 -18.37 -10.16
C ALA A 548 -0.76 -18.93 -8.73
N THR A 549 -1.40 -20.10 -8.62
CA THR A 549 -1.66 -20.78 -7.33
C THR A 549 -0.39 -21.17 -6.58
N SER A 550 0.65 -21.69 -7.25
CA SER A 550 1.91 -22.03 -6.59
C SER A 550 2.70 -20.77 -6.20
N PHE A 551 2.60 -19.68 -6.95
CA PHE A 551 3.19 -18.39 -6.59
C PHE A 551 2.53 -17.79 -5.34
N GLU A 552 1.20 -17.83 -5.26
CA GLU A 552 0.46 -17.40 -4.05
C GLU A 552 0.84 -18.23 -2.83
N LEU A 553 0.98 -19.55 -2.99
CA LEU A 553 1.33 -20.45 -1.90
C LEU A 553 2.77 -20.20 -1.40
N LEU A 554 3.71 -19.96 -2.31
CA LEU A 554 5.09 -19.57 -1.98
C LEU A 554 5.14 -18.22 -1.24
N ALA A 555 4.45 -17.21 -1.77
CA ALA A 555 4.39 -15.88 -1.16
C ALA A 555 3.76 -15.92 0.24
N SER A 556 2.64 -16.64 0.38
CA SER A 556 1.97 -16.82 1.68
C SER A 556 2.87 -17.54 2.68
N SER A 557 3.53 -18.63 2.27
CA SER A 557 4.42 -19.40 3.13
C SER A 557 5.56 -18.52 3.67
N ARG A 558 6.15 -17.67 2.83
CA ARG A 558 7.25 -16.75 3.20
C ARG A 558 6.84 -15.76 4.28
N VAL A 559 5.77 -15.00 4.01
CA VAL A 559 5.28 -13.97 4.94
C VAL A 559 4.85 -14.62 6.26
N LEU A 560 4.09 -15.72 6.21
CA LEU A 560 3.61 -16.38 7.41
C LEU A 560 4.71 -17.07 8.22
N ASN A 561 5.80 -17.53 7.59
CA ASN A 561 6.94 -18.10 8.32
C ASN A 561 7.73 -17.02 9.05
N GLN A 562 7.84 -15.81 8.49
CA GLN A 562 8.47 -14.67 9.17
C GLN A 562 7.64 -14.18 10.36
N SER A 563 6.32 -14.14 10.21
CA SER A 563 5.38 -13.75 11.27
C SER A 563 5.08 -14.89 12.27
N ALA A 564 5.67 -16.08 12.11
CA ALA A 564 5.30 -17.27 12.87
C ALA A 564 5.58 -17.22 14.37
N HIS A 565 6.39 -16.28 14.85
CA HIS A 565 6.75 -16.17 16.27
C HIS A 565 6.04 -15.01 16.99
N ASN A 566 5.16 -14.28 16.30
CA ASN A 566 4.51 -13.09 16.82
C ASN A 566 3.01 -13.09 16.50
N SER A 567 2.19 -13.38 17.52
CA SER A 567 0.71 -13.37 17.43
C SER A 567 0.18 -12.04 16.89
N ASN A 568 0.83 -10.92 17.25
CA ASN A 568 0.43 -9.59 16.79
C ASN A 568 0.56 -9.45 15.27
N ASP A 569 1.62 -10.00 14.66
CA ASP A 569 1.85 -9.89 13.20
C ASP A 569 0.79 -10.65 12.40
N LEU A 570 0.37 -11.83 12.89
CA LEU A 570 -0.73 -12.59 12.31
C LEU A 570 -2.06 -11.83 12.44
N GLU A 571 -2.31 -11.19 13.57
CA GLU A 571 -3.50 -10.36 13.76
C GLU A 571 -3.49 -9.11 12.87
N HIS A 572 -2.33 -8.49 12.63
CA HIS A 572 -2.20 -7.39 11.68
C HIS A 572 -2.54 -7.83 10.24
N ILE A 573 -2.05 -8.99 9.81
CA ILE A 573 -2.41 -9.57 8.50
C ILE A 573 -3.92 -9.81 8.41
N GLU A 574 -4.54 -10.36 9.46
CA GLU A 574 -5.98 -10.63 9.49
C GLU A 574 -6.80 -9.34 9.37
N ARG A 575 -6.50 -8.33 10.19
CA ARG A 575 -7.25 -7.06 10.22
C ARG A 575 -7.20 -6.33 8.88
N ILE A 576 -6.03 -6.24 8.26
CA ILE A 576 -5.88 -5.50 6.99
C ILE A 576 -6.55 -6.25 5.83
N SER A 577 -6.32 -7.57 5.74
CA SER A 577 -6.95 -8.37 4.68
C SER A 577 -8.48 -8.35 4.77
N GLN A 578 -9.04 -8.26 5.99
CA GLN A 578 -10.48 -8.09 6.21
C GLN A 578 -10.99 -6.71 5.82
N ALA A 579 -10.30 -5.64 6.24
CA ALA A 579 -10.72 -4.26 5.97
C ALA A 579 -10.73 -3.94 4.47
N GLU A 580 -9.77 -4.50 3.73
CA GLU A 580 -9.62 -4.25 2.30
C GLU A 580 -10.36 -5.27 1.41
N HIS A 581 -10.84 -6.39 1.99
CA HIS A 581 -11.37 -7.55 1.24
C HIS A 581 -10.39 -8.12 0.20
N ILE A 582 -9.09 -7.93 0.41
CA ILE A 582 -8.01 -8.30 -0.51
C ILE A 582 -7.19 -9.44 0.13
N HIS A 583 -6.52 -10.27 -0.69
CA HIS A 583 -5.70 -11.41 -0.22
C HIS A 583 -6.46 -12.48 0.58
N THR A 584 -7.67 -12.86 0.13
CA THR A 584 -8.50 -13.85 0.85
C THR A 584 -7.80 -15.18 1.10
N SER A 585 -6.87 -15.61 0.23
CA SER A 585 -6.11 -16.84 0.42
C SER A 585 -5.06 -16.72 1.52
N LEU A 586 -4.32 -15.59 1.58
CA LEU A 586 -3.39 -15.27 2.67
C LEU A 586 -4.11 -15.16 4.01
N LEU A 587 -5.24 -14.45 4.06
CA LEU A 587 -6.06 -14.29 5.26
C LEU A 587 -6.43 -15.66 5.86
N LYS A 588 -6.99 -16.56 5.04
CA LYS A 588 -7.40 -17.90 5.49
C LYS A 588 -6.21 -18.71 6.02
N ARG A 589 -5.02 -18.55 5.42
CA ARG A 589 -3.79 -19.21 5.88
C ARG A 589 -3.25 -18.61 7.18
N ALA A 590 -3.32 -17.27 7.33
CA ALA A 590 -2.96 -16.57 8.56
C ALA A 590 -3.84 -17.03 9.72
N SER A 591 -5.17 -17.07 9.51
CA SER A 591 -6.14 -17.55 10.51
C SER A 591 -5.94 -19.02 10.86
N LEU A 592 -5.67 -19.87 9.85
CA LEU A 592 -5.33 -21.27 10.07
C LEU A 592 -4.11 -21.39 10.97
N LYS A 593 -3.01 -20.70 10.64
CA LYS A 593 -1.75 -20.75 11.40
C LYS A 593 -1.91 -20.19 12.83
N LYS A 594 -2.64 -19.08 12.98
CA LYS A 594 -2.90 -18.43 14.28
C LYS A 594 -3.67 -19.35 15.24
N LYS A 595 -4.79 -19.93 14.79
CA LYS A 595 -5.59 -20.87 15.62
C LYS A 595 -4.75 -22.02 16.15
N PHE A 596 -3.84 -22.57 15.33
CA PHE A 596 -2.93 -23.63 15.73
C PHE A 596 -1.79 -23.18 16.64
N GLN A 597 -1.34 -21.92 16.57
CA GLN A 597 -0.29 -21.39 17.44
C GLN A 597 -0.82 -21.05 18.83
N GLU A 598 -1.94 -20.34 18.90
CA GLU A 598 -2.44 -19.75 20.15
C GLU A 598 -3.26 -20.76 20.97
N HIS A 599 -3.59 -21.94 20.42
CA HIS A 599 -4.55 -22.88 21.00
C HIS A 599 -5.85 -22.17 21.44
N GLN A 600 -6.19 -21.06 20.78
CA GLN A 600 -7.20 -20.12 21.26
C GLN A 600 -8.60 -20.73 21.14
N LEU A 601 -9.33 -20.61 22.25
CA LEU A 601 -10.64 -21.17 22.53
C LEU A 601 -11.72 -20.34 21.84
N GLU A 602 -12.57 -20.96 21.03
CA GLU A 602 -13.98 -20.53 21.00
C GLU A 602 -14.64 -21.21 22.21
N GLU A 603 -14.63 -20.53 23.38
CA GLU A 603 -15.08 -21.07 24.68
C GLU A 603 -16.53 -21.57 24.71
N ASN A 604 -17.33 -21.32 23.66
CA ASN A 604 -18.78 -21.49 23.68
C ASN A 604 -19.33 -22.72 22.93
N VAL A 605 -18.50 -23.59 22.34
CA VAL A 605 -19.00 -24.78 21.63
C VAL A 605 -18.67 -26.07 22.39
N PRO A 606 -19.67 -26.81 22.91
CA PRO A 606 -19.44 -28.14 23.46
C PRO A 606 -18.99 -29.09 22.34
N LEU A 607 -17.68 -29.34 22.29
CA LEU A 607 -17.05 -30.24 21.30
C LEU A 607 -17.34 -31.73 21.53
N MET A 608 -17.94 -32.10 22.66
CA MET A 608 -18.23 -33.50 22.99
C MET A 608 -19.73 -33.75 23.06
N TYR A 609 -20.22 -34.56 22.12
CA TYR A 609 -21.63 -34.92 22.00
C TYR A 609 -21.93 -36.25 22.68
N PRO A 610 -23.15 -36.44 23.23
CA PRO A 610 -23.59 -37.74 23.70
C PRO A 610 -23.65 -38.75 22.55
N ILE A 611 -23.13 -39.96 22.77
CA ILE A 611 -23.21 -41.05 21.76
C ILE A 611 -24.65 -41.37 21.34
N SER A 612 -25.63 -41.12 22.22
CA SER A 612 -27.06 -41.29 21.94
C SER A 612 -27.60 -40.36 20.84
N TRP A 613 -26.87 -39.30 20.47
CA TRP A 613 -27.29 -38.37 19.42
C TRP A 613 -26.91 -38.86 18.01
N ILE A 614 -26.14 -39.94 17.91
CA ILE A 614 -25.86 -40.62 16.65
C ILE A 614 -26.90 -41.72 16.45
N GLU A 615 -27.64 -41.68 15.34
CA GLU A 615 -28.49 -42.81 14.97
C GLU A 615 -27.62 -44.03 14.66
N LYS A 616 -27.86 -45.14 15.37
CA LYS A 616 -27.24 -46.43 15.08
C LYS A 616 -27.83 -46.97 13.77
N LYS A 617 -27.24 -46.64 12.62
CA LYS A 617 -27.50 -47.44 11.41
C LYS A 617 -26.98 -48.85 11.63
N ALA A 618 -27.88 -49.84 11.52
CA ALA A 618 -27.55 -51.25 11.47
C ALA A 618 -26.75 -51.54 10.20
N GLY A 619 -25.42 -51.45 10.28
CA GLY A 619 -24.49 -51.90 9.25
C GLY A 619 -23.71 -53.10 9.78
N THR A 620 -24.14 -54.30 9.42
CA THR A 620 -23.45 -55.56 9.67
C THR A 620 -22.15 -55.62 8.85
N GLY A 621 -21.00 -55.42 9.49
CA GLY A 621 -19.70 -55.58 8.83
C GLY A 621 -18.52 -55.21 9.73
N SER A 622 -17.66 -56.18 10.01
CA SER A 622 -16.55 -56.15 10.97
C SER A 622 -15.34 -55.26 10.59
N SER A 623 -15.51 -54.16 9.83
CA SER A 623 -14.38 -53.32 9.37
C SER A 623 -14.62 -51.80 9.34
N ASN A 624 -15.72 -51.30 9.89
CA ASN A 624 -16.19 -49.93 9.63
C ASN A 624 -15.60 -48.88 10.57
N TYR A 625 -14.39 -48.42 10.28
CA TYR A 625 -13.77 -47.25 10.93
C TYR A 625 -14.39 -45.90 10.48
N ARG A 626 -15.22 -45.88 9.42
CA ARG A 626 -15.94 -44.69 8.91
C ARG A 626 -17.40 -45.02 8.62
N ILE A 627 -18.32 -44.17 9.06
CA ILE A 627 -19.78 -44.36 8.86
C ILE A 627 -20.46 -43.01 8.57
N VAL A 628 -21.35 -42.95 7.59
CA VAL A 628 -22.24 -41.78 7.37
C VAL A 628 -23.55 -41.99 8.13
N THR A 629 -23.88 -41.05 9.01
CA THR A 629 -25.05 -41.14 9.88
C THR A 629 -25.65 -39.76 10.17
N SER A 630 -26.85 -39.74 10.76
CA SER A 630 -27.52 -38.53 11.21
C SER A 630 -27.11 -38.16 12.64
N LEU A 631 -27.04 -36.85 12.90
CA LEU A 631 -26.75 -36.26 14.20
C LEU A 631 -27.98 -35.47 14.68
N ASP A 632 -28.55 -35.87 15.81
CA ASP A 632 -29.64 -35.18 16.51
C ASP A 632 -29.05 -34.12 17.46
N ASP A 633 -28.64 -32.97 16.92
CA ASP A 633 -28.13 -31.85 17.74
C ASP A 633 -29.27 -31.16 18.49
N ARG A 634 -29.33 -31.38 19.81
CA ARG A 634 -30.32 -30.80 20.71
C ARG A 634 -29.85 -29.49 21.37
N SER A 635 -28.61 -29.06 21.13
CA SER A 635 -27.96 -27.96 21.85
C SER A 635 -28.30 -26.54 21.34
N THR A 636 -28.66 -26.37 20.07
CA THR A 636 -29.01 -25.08 19.42
C THR A 636 -30.46 -24.62 19.68
N ALA A 637 -31.09 -25.13 20.73
CA ALA A 637 -32.53 -25.01 20.96
C ALA A 637 -32.96 -23.70 21.64
N ILE A 638 -33.47 -22.75 20.86
CA ILE A 638 -34.39 -21.69 21.36
C ILE A 638 -35.85 -21.90 20.87
N SER A 639 -36.16 -22.89 20.02
CA SER A 639 -37.55 -23.10 19.61
C SER A 639 -37.93 -24.55 19.35
N ALA A 640 -39.04 -24.95 19.97
CA ALA A 640 -39.74 -26.21 19.77
C ALA A 640 -40.61 -26.12 18.51
N VAL A 641 -40.13 -26.68 17.38
CA VAL A 641 -40.97 -26.93 16.20
C VAL A 641 -40.66 -28.33 15.63
N GLN A 642 -41.73 -29.07 15.37
CA GLN A 642 -41.84 -30.50 15.05
C GLN A 642 -41.34 -30.94 13.65
N ASN A 643 -40.41 -30.23 13.01
CA ASN A 643 -39.83 -30.69 11.73
C ASN A 643 -38.39 -30.15 11.59
N ARG A 644 -37.43 -30.81 12.23
CA ARG A 644 -36.00 -30.48 12.09
C ARG A 644 -35.40 -31.31 10.95
N PRO A 645 -34.66 -30.71 10.00
CA PRO A 645 -33.86 -31.48 9.06
C PRO A 645 -32.73 -32.16 9.84
N LEU A 646 -32.64 -33.50 9.74
CA LEU A 646 -31.53 -34.27 10.30
C LEU A 646 -30.21 -33.79 9.68
N LYS A 647 -29.23 -33.43 10.51
CA LYS A 647 -27.88 -33.07 10.06
C LYS A 647 -27.10 -34.35 9.80
N TRP A 648 -26.61 -34.56 8.57
CA TRP A 648 -25.81 -35.73 8.22
C TRP A 648 -24.32 -35.46 8.41
N VAL A 649 -23.63 -36.42 9.02
CA VAL A 649 -22.21 -36.33 9.35
C VAL A 649 -21.48 -37.63 9.00
N LEU A 650 -20.19 -37.51 8.69
CA LEU A 650 -19.27 -38.63 8.62
C LEU A 650 -18.63 -38.84 10.00
N VAL A 651 -18.77 -40.03 10.56
CA VAL A 651 -18.14 -40.44 11.81
C VAL A 651 -16.89 -41.24 11.50
N GLU A 652 -15.73 -40.79 11.98
CA GLU A 652 -14.47 -41.55 11.92
C GLU A 652 -14.11 -42.07 13.31
N TRP A 653 -14.13 -43.39 13.48
CA TRP A 653 -13.88 -44.07 14.76
C TRP A 653 -12.39 -44.33 14.97
N ARG A 654 -11.94 -44.12 16.21
CA ARG A 654 -10.54 -44.29 16.63
C ARG A 654 -10.44 -45.00 17.95
N SER A 655 -9.66 -46.07 17.99
CA SER A 655 -9.48 -46.86 19.21
C SER A 655 -8.43 -46.22 20.12
N TYR A 656 -8.71 -46.26 21.43
CA TYR A 656 -7.75 -46.00 22.50
C TYR A 656 -7.57 -47.23 23.39
N GLU A 657 -7.83 -48.43 22.86
CA GLU A 657 -7.77 -49.69 23.63
C GLU A 657 -6.41 -49.93 24.30
N MET A 658 -5.33 -49.39 23.74
CA MET A 658 -3.97 -49.46 24.29
C MET A 658 -3.80 -48.67 25.61
N ALA A 659 -4.69 -47.72 25.92
CA ALA A 659 -4.70 -46.95 27.17
C ALA A 659 -5.28 -47.78 28.32
N LYS A 660 -4.41 -48.57 28.95
CA LYS A 660 -4.80 -49.54 30.00
C LYS A 660 -5.13 -48.88 31.34
N ASP A 661 -4.46 -47.79 31.69
CA ASP A 661 -4.67 -47.04 32.94
C ASP A 661 -5.51 -45.77 32.77
N LEU A 662 -6.06 -45.27 33.89
CA LEU A 662 -6.94 -44.10 33.92
C LEU A 662 -6.25 -42.82 33.44
N GLU A 663 -4.96 -42.68 33.69
CA GLU A 663 -4.17 -41.52 33.28
C GLU A 663 -4.00 -41.50 31.77
N SER A 664 -3.64 -42.64 31.18
CA SER A 664 -3.56 -42.83 29.73
C SER A 664 -4.92 -42.63 29.04
N GLN A 665 -6.03 -42.97 29.69
CA GLN A 665 -7.37 -42.71 29.13
C GLN A 665 -7.76 -41.22 29.17
N ARG A 666 -7.37 -40.50 30.24
CA ARG A 666 -7.53 -39.05 30.31
C ARG A 666 -6.70 -38.36 29.24
N GLU A 667 -5.46 -38.79 29.08
CA GLU A 667 -4.55 -38.30 28.05
C GLU A 667 -5.09 -38.57 26.64
N ALA A 668 -5.60 -39.78 26.37
CA ALA A 668 -6.27 -40.10 25.10
C ALA A 668 -7.48 -39.20 24.83
N LYS A 669 -8.26 -38.88 25.87
CA LYS A 669 -9.41 -37.96 25.75
C LYS A 669 -8.96 -36.52 25.46
N GLU A 670 -7.94 -36.03 26.15
CA GLU A 670 -7.36 -34.70 25.92
C GLU A 670 -6.78 -34.58 24.51
N GLN A 671 -6.08 -35.60 24.04
CA GLN A 671 -5.59 -35.68 22.67
C GLN A 671 -6.73 -35.68 21.63
N ALA A 672 -7.83 -36.39 21.91
CA ALA A 672 -8.97 -36.44 21.01
C ALA A 672 -9.68 -35.09 20.92
N LEU A 673 -9.85 -34.43 22.07
CA LEU A 673 -10.39 -33.07 22.15
C LEU A 673 -9.50 -32.07 21.41
N GLN A 674 -8.18 -32.17 21.59
CA GLN A 674 -7.24 -31.29 20.89
C GLN A 674 -7.34 -31.47 19.38
N LEU A 675 -7.35 -32.70 18.88
CA LEU A 675 -7.52 -32.94 17.44
C LEU A 675 -8.85 -32.42 16.90
N ALA A 676 -9.93 -32.62 17.65
CA ALA A 676 -11.24 -32.15 17.23
C ALA A 676 -11.24 -30.63 17.06
N ARG A 677 -10.58 -29.89 17.98
CA ARG A 677 -10.38 -28.42 17.91
C ARG A 677 -9.51 -28.02 16.72
N ASP A 678 -8.40 -28.71 16.53
CA ASP A 678 -7.47 -28.49 15.43
C ASP A 678 -8.16 -28.65 14.07
N LEU A 679 -9.14 -29.56 13.96
CA LEU A 679 -9.88 -29.83 12.73
C LEU A 679 -11.20 -29.03 12.57
N SER A 680 -11.66 -28.34 13.62
CA SER A 680 -12.92 -27.55 13.64
C SER A 680 -12.75 -26.13 13.07
N ILE A 681 -11.81 -25.95 12.15
CA ILE A 681 -11.48 -24.64 11.62
C ILE A 681 -12.48 -24.24 10.55
N ASN A 682 -13.20 -23.15 10.84
CA ASN A 682 -14.08 -22.47 9.90
C ASN A 682 -13.27 -21.74 8.81
N ASN A 683 -13.86 -21.62 7.61
CA ASN A 683 -13.29 -20.86 6.48
C ASN A 683 -11.88 -21.29 6.03
N LYS A 684 -11.66 -22.60 5.89
CA LYS A 684 -10.38 -23.19 5.45
C LYS A 684 -9.89 -22.64 4.10
N PRO A 685 -8.56 -22.57 3.86
CA PRO A 685 -8.02 -22.27 2.54
C PRO A 685 -8.62 -23.20 1.47
N PRO A 686 -8.96 -22.71 0.26
CA PRO A 686 -9.66 -23.49 -0.77
C PRO A 686 -8.85 -24.70 -1.28
N LEU A 687 -7.52 -24.63 -1.12
CA LEU A 687 -6.59 -25.69 -1.49
C LEU A 687 -6.52 -26.81 -0.43
N LEU A 688 -6.96 -26.56 0.80
CA LEU A 688 -6.94 -27.55 1.88
C LEU A 688 -8.15 -28.47 1.78
N LYS A 689 -7.95 -29.67 1.21
CA LYS A 689 -9.01 -30.67 0.98
C LYS A 689 -9.33 -31.47 2.25
N THR A 690 -9.84 -30.84 3.30
CA THR A 690 -10.21 -31.52 4.56
C THR A 690 -11.64 -31.18 4.98
N LEU A 691 -12.36 -32.13 5.59
CA LEU A 691 -13.70 -31.89 6.11
C LEU A 691 -13.64 -31.07 7.41
N HIS A 692 -14.67 -30.28 7.67
CA HIS A 692 -14.81 -29.55 8.92
C HIS A 692 -15.22 -30.51 10.06
N CYS A 693 -14.49 -30.50 11.17
CA CYS A 693 -14.83 -31.31 12.35
C CYS A 693 -15.85 -30.55 13.21
N ALA A 694 -17.08 -31.05 13.29
CA ALA A 694 -18.13 -30.48 14.13
C ALA A 694 -17.98 -30.84 15.62
N GLY A 695 -17.23 -31.90 15.94
CA GLY A 695 -16.92 -32.32 17.31
C GLY A 695 -16.63 -33.81 17.42
N LEU A 696 -16.77 -34.36 18.62
CA LEU A 696 -16.44 -35.75 18.94
C LEU A 696 -17.54 -36.43 19.76
N VAL A 697 -17.61 -37.75 19.65
CA VAL A 697 -18.36 -38.63 20.55
C VAL A 697 -17.41 -39.63 21.21
N GLN A 698 -17.72 -40.04 22.44
CA GLN A 698 -16.98 -41.08 23.14
C GLN A 698 -17.84 -42.33 23.29
N ASP A 699 -17.34 -43.46 22.79
CA ASP A 699 -17.91 -44.79 23.03
C ASP A 699 -17.03 -45.51 24.05
N THR A 700 -17.45 -45.45 25.31
CA THR A 700 -16.72 -46.06 26.43
C THR A 700 -16.76 -47.58 26.40
N ASN A 701 -17.77 -48.18 25.77
CA ASN A 701 -17.92 -49.64 25.71
C ASN A 701 -16.90 -50.25 24.75
N GLU A 702 -16.76 -49.64 23.58
CA GLU A 702 -15.82 -50.08 22.53
C GLU A 702 -14.45 -49.37 22.61
N LYS A 703 -14.21 -48.59 23.69
CA LYS A 703 -12.99 -47.80 23.94
C LYS A 703 -12.53 -47.02 22.70
N ARG A 704 -13.44 -46.23 22.12
CA ARG A 704 -13.17 -45.46 20.90
C ARG A 704 -13.77 -44.06 20.94
N PHE A 705 -13.16 -43.14 20.19
CA PHE A 705 -13.70 -41.81 19.91
C PHE A 705 -14.18 -41.74 18.46
N GLY A 706 -15.35 -41.16 18.23
CA GLY A 706 -15.89 -40.89 16.90
C GLY A 706 -15.77 -39.40 16.58
N PHE A 707 -15.00 -39.05 15.57
CA PHE A 707 -14.87 -37.68 15.08
C PHE A 707 -15.99 -37.38 14.09
N LEU A 708 -16.73 -36.30 14.32
CA LEU A 708 -17.90 -35.90 13.53
C LEU A 708 -17.48 -34.89 12.48
N PHE A 709 -17.57 -35.25 11.21
CA PHE A 709 -17.23 -34.38 10.10
C PHE A 709 -18.47 -33.95 9.32
N ASP A 710 -18.58 -32.65 9.04
CA ASP A 710 -19.65 -32.11 8.21
C ASP A 710 -19.49 -32.57 6.76
N LEU A 711 -20.60 -33.00 6.16
CA LEU A 711 -20.65 -33.42 4.76
C LEU A 711 -21.05 -32.24 3.86
N PRO A 712 -20.43 -32.07 2.68
CA PRO A 712 -20.86 -31.09 1.70
C PRO A 712 -22.29 -31.34 1.21
N ASP A 713 -23.03 -30.27 0.89
CA ASP A 713 -24.46 -30.36 0.52
C ASP A 713 -24.74 -31.23 -0.70
N TRP A 714 -23.79 -31.33 -1.64
CA TRP A 714 -23.93 -32.10 -2.87
C TRP A 714 -23.74 -33.61 -2.69
N VAL A 715 -23.32 -34.07 -1.51
CA VAL A 715 -23.08 -35.49 -1.22
C VAL A 715 -24.40 -36.26 -1.14
N ASP A 716 -24.40 -37.47 -1.71
CA ASP A 716 -25.45 -38.46 -1.47
C ASP A 716 -25.21 -39.18 -0.13
N VAL A 717 -26.01 -38.83 0.88
CA VAL A 717 -25.93 -39.40 2.24
C VAL A 717 -26.40 -40.85 2.33
N ALA A 718 -27.02 -41.39 1.27
CA ALA A 718 -27.41 -42.79 1.21
C ALA A 718 -26.23 -43.73 0.89
N SER A 719 -25.16 -43.18 0.32
CA SER A 719 -24.02 -43.95 -0.20
C SER A 719 -22.77 -43.74 0.67
N GLU A 720 -22.01 -44.81 0.89
CA GLU A 720 -20.75 -44.73 1.66
C GLU A 720 -19.63 -44.05 0.84
N PRO A 721 -18.71 -43.31 1.48
CA PRO A 721 -17.57 -42.72 0.80
C PRO A 721 -16.61 -43.80 0.30
N ARG A 722 -16.07 -43.59 -0.89
CA ARG A 722 -15.03 -44.47 -1.46
C ARG A 722 -13.65 -43.96 -1.09
N THR A 723 -12.71 -44.87 -0.88
CA THR A 723 -11.29 -44.52 -0.66
C THR A 723 -10.50 -44.68 -1.95
N LEU A 724 -9.40 -43.94 -2.11
CA LEU A 724 -8.46 -44.17 -3.21
C LEU A 724 -7.97 -45.63 -3.21
N HIS A 725 -7.71 -46.21 -2.04
CA HIS A 725 -7.31 -47.61 -1.91
C HIS A 725 -8.34 -48.58 -2.51
N SER A 726 -9.64 -48.41 -2.22
CA SER A 726 -10.70 -49.22 -2.81
C SER A 726 -10.82 -49.02 -4.33
N TYR A 727 -10.65 -47.78 -4.80
CA TYR A 727 -10.73 -47.46 -6.22
C TYR A 727 -9.59 -48.13 -7.01
N LEU A 728 -8.38 -48.11 -6.47
CA LEU A 728 -7.21 -48.79 -7.05
C LEU A 728 -7.34 -50.31 -7.01
N ALA A 729 -7.91 -50.87 -5.93
CA ALA A 729 -8.17 -52.31 -5.83
C ALA A 729 -9.15 -52.79 -6.93
N GLU A 730 -10.24 -52.05 -7.15
CA GLU A 730 -11.25 -52.43 -8.14
C GLU A 730 -10.78 -52.24 -9.58
N ALA A 731 -9.89 -51.27 -9.86
CA ALA A 731 -9.33 -51.04 -11.18
C ALA A 731 -8.40 -52.17 -11.67
N THR A 732 -7.80 -52.93 -10.74
CA THR A 732 -6.91 -54.06 -11.05
C THR A 732 -7.65 -55.36 -11.33
N ILE A 733 -8.89 -55.48 -10.85
CA ILE A 733 -9.80 -56.54 -11.21
C ILE A 733 -10.40 -56.16 -12.57
N ALA A 734 -10.50 -57.08 -13.53
CA ALA A 734 -11.04 -56.84 -14.89
C ALA A 734 -12.56 -56.54 -14.92
N SER A 735 -13.05 -55.81 -13.92
CA SER A 735 -14.39 -55.29 -13.76
C SER A 735 -14.63 -54.22 -14.83
N LYS A 736 -15.33 -54.61 -15.91
CA LYS A 736 -15.81 -53.70 -16.97
C LYS A 736 -16.79 -52.61 -16.48
N SER A 737 -17.04 -52.48 -15.18
CA SER A 737 -18.13 -51.67 -14.63
C SER A 737 -17.73 -50.27 -14.15
N ILE A 738 -16.43 -49.98 -13.97
CA ILE A 738 -15.97 -48.68 -13.44
C ILE A 738 -15.08 -48.00 -14.49
N PRO A 739 -15.44 -46.78 -14.94
CA PRO A 739 -14.61 -46.03 -15.86
C PRO A 739 -13.27 -45.70 -15.19
N LEU A 740 -12.17 -46.02 -15.89
CA LEU A 740 -10.83 -45.58 -15.51
C LEU A 740 -10.73 -44.05 -15.66
N PRO A 741 -10.09 -43.35 -14.72
CA PRO A 741 -9.95 -41.92 -14.84
C PRO A 741 -8.95 -41.57 -15.94
N THR A 742 -9.22 -40.44 -16.57
CA THR A 742 -8.35 -39.80 -17.55
C THR A 742 -7.01 -39.39 -16.92
N LEU A 743 -6.00 -39.19 -17.77
CA LEU A 743 -4.69 -38.74 -17.33
C LEU A 743 -4.79 -37.37 -16.64
N ARG A 744 -5.54 -36.45 -17.22
CA ARG A 744 -5.93 -35.17 -16.62
C ARG A 744 -6.47 -35.32 -15.19
N GLU A 745 -7.48 -36.16 -14.97
CA GLU A 745 -8.05 -36.33 -13.62
C GLU A 745 -7.02 -36.83 -12.61
N ARG A 746 -6.07 -37.67 -13.03
CA ARG A 746 -4.96 -38.15 -12.17
C ARG A 746 -3.99 -37.02 -11.81
N PHE A 747 -3.60 -36.19 -12.78
CA PHE A 747 -2.74 -35.04 -12.51
C PHE A 747 -3.39 -34.04 -11.55
N PHE A 748 -4.69 -33.76 -11.74
CA PHE A 748 -5.44 -32.86 -10.86
C PHE A 748 -5.56 -33.45 -9.45
N LEU A 749 -5.83 -34.75 -9.31
CA LEU A 749 -5.85 -35.43 -8.01
C LEU A 749 -4.48 -35.32 -7.31
N ALA A 750 -3.40 -35.65 -7.99
CA ALA A 750 -2.03 -35.55 -7.47
C ALA A 750 -1.70 -34.13 -6.98
N ARG A 751 -2.01 -33.12 -7.80
CA ARG A 751 -1.79 -31.71 -7.50
C ARG A 751 -2.61 -31.27 -6.28
N ASP A 752 -3.89 -31.60 -6.22
CA ASP A 752 -4.79 -31.17 -5.13
C ASP A 752 -4.39 -31.79 -3.78
N LEU A 753 -3.89 -33.04 -3.79
CA LEU A 753 -3.31 -33.68 -2.61
C LEU A 753 -2.01 -32.98 -2.18
N ALA A 754 -1.12 -32.67 -3.13
CA ALA A 754 0.13 -31.97 -2.83
C ALA A 754 -0.11 -30.56 -2.26
N TYR A 755 -1.05 -29.79 -2.82
CA TYR A 755 -1.45 -28.51 -2.24
C TYR A 755 -2.00 -28.67 -0.82
N SER A 756 -2.86 -29.66 -0.58
CA SER A 756 -3.42 -29.88 0.76
C SER A 756 -2.35 -30.16 1.79
N VAL A 757 -1.34 -30.97 1.44
CA VAL A 757 -0.19 -31.23 2.32
C VAL A 757 0.63 -29.96 2.57
N ALA A 758 0.84 -29.12 1.55
CA ALA A 758 1.52 -27.84 1.72
C ALA A 758 0.74 -26.86 2.65
N GLU A 759 -0.59 -26.81 2.54
CA GLU A 759 -1.43 -26.00 3.44
C GLU A 759 -1.34 -26.50 4.90
N LEU A 760 -1.38 -27.82 5.12
CA LEU A 760 -1.19 -28.41 6.44
C LEU A 760 0.19 -28.05 7.00
N HIS A 761 1.26 -28.25 6.23
CA HIS A 761 2.63 -27.98 6.66
C HIS A 761 2.90 -26.49 6.89
N GLY A 762 2.28 -25.61 6.09
CA GLY A 762 2.35 -24.15 6.26
C GLY A 762 1.72 -23.66 7.57
N ALA A 763 0.70 -24.36 8.06
CA ALA A 763 0.10 -24.15 9.38
C ALA A 763 0.77 -24.94 10.52
N ASN A 764 1.92 -25.59 10.25
CA ASN A 764 2.62 -26.48 11.20
C ASN A 764 1.81 -27.71 11.65
N ILE A 765 0.87 -28.16 10.82
CA ILE A 765 0.06 -29.35 11.06
C ILE A 765 0.71 -30.53 10.34
N LEU A 766 0.83 -31.67 11.03
CA LEU A 766 1.27 -32.93 10.45
C LEU A 766 0.10 -33.90 10.39
N HIS A 767 -0.04 -34.62 9.27
CA HIS A 767 -1.10 -35.62 9.09
C HIS A 767 -0.77 -36.93 9.82
N LYS A 768 0.49 -37.37 9.79
CA LYS A 768 1.07 -38.54 10.49
C LYS A 768 0.57 -39.92 10.05
N SER A 769 -0.56 -40.00 9.35
CA SER A 769 -1.13 -41.25 8.82
C SER A 769 -1.61 -41.09 7.38
N LEU A 770 -0.79 -40.48 6.52
CA LEU A 770 -1.19 -40.23 5.13
C LEU A 770 -1.03 -41.53 4.31
N HIS A 771 -2.12 -42.04 3.72
CA HIS A 771 -2.11 -43.21 2.83
C HIS A 771 -3.36 -43.22 1.93
N SER A 772 -3.39 -44.08 0.92
CA SER A 772 -4.52 -44.16 -0.03
C SER A 772 -5.87 -44.50 0.60
N GLY A 773 -5.89 -45.13 1.78
CA GLY A 773 -7.11 -45.39 2.54
C GLY A 773 -7.71 -44.14 3.19
N ASN A 774 -6.91 -43.08 3.33
CA ASN A 774 -7.30 -41.81 3.94
C ASN A 774 -7.67 -40.72 2.93
N ILE A 775 -7.63 -41.05 1.64
CA ILE A 775 -8.13 -40.19 0.56
C ILE A 775 -9.55 -40.62 0.21
N LEU A 776 -10.52 -39.77 0.53
CA LEU A 776 -11.95 -40.01 0.43
C LEU A 776 -12.54 -39.32 -0.80
N PHE A 777 -13.51 -39.99 -1.42
CA PHE A 777 -14.34 -39.46 -2.49
C PHE A 777 -15.81 -39.71 -2.17
N PHE A 778 -16.63 -38.67 -2.32
CA PHE A 778 -18.06 -38.75 -2.06
C PHE A 778 -18.87 -38.82 -3.36
N PRO A 779 -19.89 -39.68 -3.44
CA PRO A 779 -20.80 -39.69 -4.57
C PRO A 779 -21.69 -38.44 -4.56
N ALA A 780 -21.91 -37.85 -5.73
CA ALA A 780 -22.83 -36.72 -5.87
C ALA A 780 -24.29 -37.23 -5.89
N ARG A 781 -25.21 -36.41 -5.39
CA ARG A 781 -26.65 -36.71 -5.42
C ARG A 781 -27.10 -37.18 -6.81
N PHE A 782 -27.92 -38.23 -6.84
CA PHE A 782 -28.48 -38.82 -8.06
C PHE A 782 -27.45 -39.45 -9.01
N THR A 783 -26.20 -39.64 -8.59
CA THR A 783 -25.16 -40.31 -9.39
C THR A 783 -24.67 -41.58 -8.70
N LYS A 784 -24.51 -42.67 -9.46
CA LYS A 784 -23.86 -43.90 -8.97
C LYS A 784 -22.34 -43.88 -9.12
N VAL A 785 -21.79 -42.92 -9.86
CA VAL A 785 -20.36 -42.85 -10.17
C VAL A 785 -19.70 -41.82 -9.27
N THR A 786 -18.72 -42.27 -8.49
CA THR A 786 -17.88 -41.39 -7.67
C THR A 786 -16.76 -40.79 -8.51
N SER A 787 -16.71 -39.47 -8.64
CA SER A 787 -15.62 -38.77 -9.32
C SER A 787 -14.38 -38.65 -8.43
N ILE A 788 -13.19 -38.78 -9.02
CA ILE A 788 -11.93 -38.55 -8.33
C ILE A 788 -11.51 -37.06 -8.29
N SER A 789 -12.28 -36.17 -8.93
CA SER A 789 -11.96 -34.75 -9.08
C SER A 789 -12.19 -33.93 -7.80
N SER A 790 -12.73 -34.53 -6.74
CA SER A 790 -13.00 -33.86 -5.46
C SER A 790 -12.55 -34.73 -4.29
N PRO A 791 -11.23 -34.86 -4.08
CA PRO A 791 -10.67 -35.63 -2.96
C PRO A 791 -10.89 -34.90 -1.63
N PHE A 792 -10.99 -35.68 -0.56
CA PHE A 792 -10.89 -35.20 0.82
C PHE A 792 -9.88 -36.05 1.60
N ILE A 793 -9.04 -35.42 2.39
CA ILE A 793 -8.09 -36.06 3.29
C ILE A 793 -8.76 -36.22 4.67
N GLY A 794 -8.89 -37.46 5.13
CA GLY A 794 -9.34 -37.85 6.47
C GLY A 794 -8.25 -38.65 7.21
N GLY A 795 -8.53 -39.17 8.41
CA GLY A 795 -7.59 -40.08 9.09
C GLY A 795 -6.40 -39.42 9.80
N PHE A 796 -6.46 -38.12 10.11
CA PHE A 796 -5.40 -37.37 10.79
C PHE A 796 -4.95 -37.99 12.11
N GLU A 797 -3.73 -38.51 12.30
CA GLU A 797 -3.33 -39.07 13.61
C GLU A 797 -2.81 -38.00 14.60
N VAL A 798 -3.14 -38.16 15.89
CA VAL A 798 -2.46 -37.42 16.97
C VAL A 798 -1.36 -38.31 17.49
N SER A 799 -0.11 -37.86 17.43
CA SER A 799 0.93 -38.48 18.23
C SER A 799 1.98 -37.46 18.63
N ARG A 800 2.20 -37.35 19.95
CA ARG A 800 3.54 -37.38 20.54
C ARG A 800 3.65 -38.79 21.14
N ARG A 801 4.51 -39.66 20.60
CA ARG A 801 4.60 -41.08 21.00
C ARG A 801 5.30 -41.34 22.33
N ASP A 802 5.70 -40.28 23.05
CA ASP A 802 6.38 -40.40 24.34
C ASP A 802 5.40 -40.54 25.52
N GLN A 803 4.10 -40.69 25.26
CA GLN A 803 3.02 -40.73 26.24
C GLN A 803 2.12 -41.97 26.06
N LYS A 804 1.62 -42.54 27.17
CA LYS A 804 0.99 -43.87 27.24
C LYS A 804 -0.46 -43.90 26.71
N GLY A 805 -1.10 -42.76 26.50
CA GLY A 805 -2.50 -42.61 26.05
C GLY A 805 -2.74 -42.43 24.54
N GLN A 806 -2.13 -43.25 23.67
CA GLN A 806 -2.22 -43.05 22.20
C GLN A 806 -3.61 -43.32 21.59
N LEU A 807 -4.01 -42.46 20.66
CA LEU A 807 -5.15 -42.66 19.74
C LEU A 807 -4.65 -43.21 18.41
N SER A 808 -5.06 -44.43 18.03
CA SER A 808 -4.63 -45.03 16.75
C SER A 808 -5.82 -45.31 15.83
N LEU A 809 -5.69 -44.94 14.54
CA LEU A 809 -6.55 -45.46 13.47
C LEU A 809 -6.15 -46.90 13.14
N ASP A 810 -4.85 -47.15 13.02
CA ASP A 810 -4.27 -48.44 12.67
C ASP A 810 -3.21 -48.89 13.70
N ILE A 811 -3.36 -50.12 14.17
CA ILE A 811 -2.36 -50.80 14.99
C ILE A 811 -1.06 -50.87 14.18
N ALA A 812 0.07 -50.54 14.80
CA ALA A 812 1.39 -50.74 14.19
C ALA A 812 1.50 -52.17 13.64
N GLY A 813 1.89 -52.31 12.36
CA GLY A 813 1.88 -53.60 11.64
C GLY A 813 0.64 -53.89 10.78
N GLY A 814 -0.30 -52.94 10.68
CA GLY A 814 -1.43 -53.03 9.74
C GLY A 814 -1.04 -52.85 8.26
N ARG A 815 -2.00 -53.08 7.35
CA ARG A 815 -1.79 -53.03 5.88
C ARG A 815 -1.22 -51.70 5.36
N PHE A 816 -1.51 -50.60 6.04
CA PHE A 816 -1.06 -49.25 5.64
C PHE A 816 0.29 -48.85 6.25
N ASP A 817 0.94 -49.73 7.03
CA ASP A 817 2.28 -49.47 7.57
C ASP A 817 3.33 -49.27 6.46
N LEU A 818 3.06 -49.75 5.24
CA LEU A 818 3.92 -49.57 4.06
C LEU A 818 4.16 -48.10 3.68
N TYR A 819 3.21 -47.20 4.00
CA TYR A 819 3.33 -45.77 3.67
C TYR A 819 4.25 -45.02 4.63
N ARG A 820 4.55 -45.61 5.80
CA ARG A 820 5.39 -44.97 6.80
C ARG A 820 6.85 -44.96 6.34
N HIS A 821 7.52 -43.84 6.62
CA HIS A 821 8.92 -43.65 6.30
C HIS A 821 9.82 -44.76 6.89
N PRO A 822 10.86 -45.23 6.17
CA PRO A 822 11.72 -46.33 6.62
C PRO A 822 12.34 -46.14 8.00
N GLU A 823 12.80 -44.92 8.34
CA GLU A 823 13.32 -44.60 9.68
C GLU A 823 12.32 -44.89 10.80
N LEU A 824 11.03 -44.66 10.55
CA LEU A 824 10.01 -44.95 11.56
C LEU A 824 9.80 -46.45 11.71
N ARG A 825 10.08 -47.26 10.69
CA ARG A 825 9.85 -48.72 10.67
C ARG A 825 11.10 -49.52 11.06
N ASP A 826 12.21 -48.85 11.36
CA ASP A 826 13.45 -49.52 11.74
C ASP A 826 13.33 -50.10 13.16
N PRO A 827 13.48 -51.43 13.34
CA PRO A 827 13.39 -52.07 14.65
C PRO A 827 14.45 -51.57 15.65
N SER A 828 15.60 -51.07 15.17
CA SER A 828 16.65 -50.54 16.05
C SER A 828 16.23 -49.26 16.78
N ASN A 829 15.28 -48.50 16.24
CA ASN A 829 14.73 -47.28 16.84
C ASN A 829 13.68 -47.56 17.93
N GLU A 830 13.22 -48.81 18.07
CA GLU A 830 12.29 -49.18 19.16
C GLU A 830 12.99 -49.21 20.53
N LEU A 831 14.29 -49.52 20.56
CA LEU A 831 15.11 -49.58 21.78
C LEU A 831 15.68 -48.23 22.21
N GLN A 832 15.90 -47.30 21.26
CA GLN A 832 16.54 -45.99 21.51
C GLN A 832 15.54 -44.84 21.67
N GLY A 833 14.24 -45.10 21.48
CA GLY A 833 13.21 -44.08 21.37
C GLY A 833 13.02 -43.67 19.90
N ARG A 834 11.77 -43.73 19.43
CA ARG A 834 11.43 -43.47 18.02
C ARG A 834 11.62 -41.97 17.71
N PRO A 835 12.16 -41.60 16.54
CA PRO A 835 12.36 -40.19 16.20
C PRO A 835 11.02 -39.42 16.19
N PRO A 836 11.04 -38.12 16.55
CA PRO A 836 9.84 -37.31 16.59
C PRO A 836 9.24 -37.13 15.19
N SER A 837 7.91 -37.00 15.11
CA SER A 837 7.23 -36.73 13.83
C SER A 837 7.74 -35.44 13.18
N ASP A 838 8.10 -35.54 11.91
CA ASP A 838 8.62 -34.46 11.07
C ASP A 838 7.87 -34.41 9.73
N ARG A 839 7.85 -33.25 9.06
CA ARG A 839 7.23 -33.01 7.76
C ARG A 839 7.70 -33.98 6.69
N LYS A 840 8.97 -34.42 6.75
CA LYS A 840 9.53 -35.40 5.81
C LYS A 840 8.75 -36.71 5.75
N TYR A 841 8.12 -37.12 6.86
CA TYR A 841 7.36 -38.37 6.91
C TYR A 841 6.03 -38.28 6.15
N ASP A 842 5.36 -37.13 6.23
CA ASP A 842 4.16 -36.86 5.43
C ASP A 842 4.50 -36.72 3.93
N ILE A 843 5.62 -36.06 3.60
CA ILE A 843 6.09 -35.91 2.21
C ILE A 843 6.42 -37.27 1.59
N TYR A 844 7.09 -38.16 2.33
CA TYR A 844 7.36 -39.53 1.88
C TYR A 844 6.06 -40.31 1.62
N SER A 845 5.13 -40.22 2.56
CA SER A 845 3.82 -40.87 2.45
C SER A 845 3.05 -40.36 1.22
N LEU A 846 3.09 -39.05 0.96
CA LEU A 846 2.54 -38.44 -0.25
C LEU A 846 3.23 -38.97 -1.51
N GLY A 847 4.56 -39.09 -1.52
CA GLY A 847 5.31 -39.66 -2.66
C GLY A 847 4.85 -41.06 -3.05
N LEU A 848 4.54 -41.90 -2.06
CA LEU A 848 3.98 -43.23 -2.30
C LEU A 848 2.55 -43.19 -2.86
N ILE A 849 1.70 -42.27 -2.38
CA ILE A 849 0.36 -42.05 -2.95
C ILE A 849 0.45 -41.53 -4.39
N LEU A 850 1.39 -40.61 -4.67
CA LEU A 850 1.61 -40.09 -6.01
C LEU A 850 2.11 -41.18 -6.96
N LEU A 851 2.95 -42.10 -6.49
CA LEU A 851 3.35 -43.29 -7.24
C LEU A 851 2.13 -44.16 -7.58
N GLU A 852 1.25 -44.42 -6.61
CA GLU A 852 0.00 -45.19 -6.83
C GLU A 852 -0.93 -44.53 -7.84
N ILE A 853 -1.09 -43.21 -7.78
CA ILE A 853 -1.88 -42.44 -8.76
C ILE A 853 -1.24 -42.54 -10.15
N GLY A 854 0.09 -42.47 -10.23
CA GLY A 854 0.79 -42.52 -11.51
C GLY A 854 0.66 -43.87 -12.22
N ILE A 855 0.80 -44.97 -11.48
CA ILE A 855 0.67 -46.33 -12.02
C ILE A 855 -0.77 -46.85 -12.01
N TRP A 856 -1.66 -46.17 -11.29
CA TRP A 856 -3.06 -46.54 -11.06
C TRP A 856 -3.24 -47.98 -10.53
N SER A 857 -2.39 -48.36 -9.58
CA SER A 857 -2.36 -49.69 -8.95
C SER A 857 -1.88 -49.59 -7.49
N ARG A 858 -2.23 -50.59 -6.67
CA ARG A 858 -1.85 -50.65 -5.25
C ARG A 858 -0.38 -51.05 -5.05
N LEU A 859 0.27 -50.45 -4.05
CA LEU A 859 1.66 -50.77 -3.68
C LEU A 859 1.85 -52.17 -3.12
N ASP A 860 0.80 -52.82 -2.63
CA ASP A 860 0.84 -54.20 -2.10
C ASP A 860 1.48 -55.18 -3.09
N SER A 861 1.27 -54.94 -4.40
CA SER A 861 1.84 -55.76 -5.48
C SER A 861 3.36 -55.60 -5.66
N LEU A 862 3.93 -54.51 -5.14
CA LEU A 862 5.34 -54.14 -5.29
C LEU A 862 6.17 -54.44 -4.04
N GLN A 863 5.53 -54.61 -2.88
CA GLN A 863 6.18 -54.91 -1.61
C GLN A 863 6.72 -56.36 -1.58
N GLN A 864 7.92 -56.55 -1.03
CA GLN A 864 8.43 -57.89 -0.69
C GLN A 864 8.55 -58.05 0.82
N GLU A 865 7.79 -59.01 1.37
CA GLU A 865 7.73 -59.28 2.83
C GLU A 865 9.08 -59.65 3.45
N ARG A 866 9.99 -60.26 2.66
CA ARG A 866 11.30 -60.72 3.16
C ARG A 866 12.39 -59.63 3.22
N LYS A 867 12.11 -58.42 2.74
CA LYS A 867 13.09 -57.32 2.66
C LYS A 867 12.88 -56.28 3.75
N SER A 868 13.97 -55.63 4.15
CA SER A 868 13.93 -54.53 5.12
C SER A 868 13.12 -53.33 4.59
N PRO A 869 12.57 -52.48 5.47
CA PRO A 869 11.86 -51.26 5.06
C PRO A 869 12.70 -50.34 4.16
N ALA A 870 14.00 -50.24 4.41
CA ALA A 870 14.92 -49.43 3.60
C ALA A 870 15.12 -50.00 2.18
N GLU A 871 15.22 -51.33 2.05
CA GLU A 871 15.32 -51.97 0.73
C GLU A 871 14.03 -51.85 -0.07
N ASN A 872 12.88 -51.96 0.59
CA ASN A 872 11.58 -51.74 -0.05
C ASN A 872 11.44 -50.27 -0.53
N ALA A 873 11.87 -49.30 0.27
CA ALA A 873 11.90 -47.89 -0.16
C ALA A 873 12.80 -47.66 -1.37
N LYS A 874 14.00 -48.25 -1.39
CA LYS A 874 14.91 -48.19 -2.54
C LYS A 874 14.25 -48.76 -3.80
N ARG A 875 13.55 -49.89 -3.67
CA ARG A 875 12.82 -50.51 -4.78
C ARG A 875 11.70 -49.62 -5.30
N PHE A 876 10.92 -48.98 -4.43
CA PHE A 876 9.87 -48.04 -4.86
C PHE A 876 10.47 -46.87 -5.66
N LEU A 877 11.64 -46.37 -5.25
CA LEU A 877 12.36 -45.31 -5.96
C LEU A 877 12.87 -45.78 -7.34
N GLU A 878 13.51 -46.94 -7.41
CA GLU A 878 13.96 -47.54 -8.69
C GLU A 878 12.78 -47.83 -9.64
N PHE A 879 11.66 -48.32 -9.09
CA PHE A 879 10.44 -48.57 -9.85
C PHE A 879 9.79 -47.27 -10.35
N ALA A 880 9.70 -46.24 -9.51
CA ALA A 880 9.22 -44.92 -9.90
C ALA A 880 10.04 -44.37 -11.08
N HIS A 881 11.37 -44.38 -10.99
CA HIS A 881 12.26 -43.90 -12.05
C HIS A 881 12.12 -44.67 -13.36
N GLY A 882 11.94 -46.00 -13.30
CA GLY A 882 11.85 -46.84 -14.49
C GLY A 882 10.50 -46.79 -15.22
N TYR A 883 9.39 -46.64 -14.49
CA TYR A 883 8.04 -46.83 -15.04
C TYR A 883 7.22 -45.56 -15.11
N LEU A 884 7.35 -44.61 -14.17
CA LEU A 884 6.53 -43.39 -14.19
C LEU A 884 6.74 -42.49 -15.41
N PRO A 885 7.96 -42.32 -15.97
CA PRO A 885 8.13 -41.46 -17.15
C PRO A 885 7.27 -41.88 -18.33
N HIS A 886 7.07 -43.19 -18.51
CA HIS A 886 6.20 -43.74 -19.55
C HIS A 886 4.71 -43.49 -19.29
N HIS A 887 4.28 -43.51 -18.02
CA HIS A 887 2.86 -43.38 -17.66
C HIS A 887 2.39 -41.93 -17.47
N MET A 888 3.25 -41.06 -16.92
CA MET A 888 2.88 -39.73 -16.44
C MET A 888 3.84 -38.63 -16.91
N GLY A 889 4.87 -38.96 -17.70
CA GLY A 889 5.89 -38.02 -18.14
C GLY A 889 7.00 -37.78 -17.11
N THR A 890 8.05 -37.09 -17.54
CA THR A 890 9.27 -36.88 -16.75
C THR A 890 9.03 -35.96 -15.56
N ASP A 891 8.29 -34.87 -15.71
CA ASP A 891 8.08 -33.89 -14.62
C ASP A 891 7.33 -34.51 -13.43
N TYR A 892 6.33 -35.36 -13.70
CA TYR A 892 5.60 -36.10 -12.67
C TYR A 892 6.51 -37.11 -11.96
N CYS A 893 7.28 -37.89 -12.73
CA CYS A 893 8.25 -38.83 -12.17
C CYS A 893 9.22 -38.12 -11.22
N ASP A 894 9.78 -37.01 -11.69
CA ASP A 894 10.68 -36.15 -10.96
C ASP A 894 10.08 -35.61 -9.65
N ALA A 895 8.81 -35.22 -9.64
CA ALA A 895 8.08 -34.82 -8.44
C ALA A 895 7.96 -35.97 -7.43
N VAL A 896 7.65 -37.20 -7.91
CA VAL A 896 7.57 -38.40 -7.07
C VAL A 896 8.93 -38.76 -6.49
N LEU A 897 10.00 -38.70 -7.29
CA LEU A 897 11.35 -39.02 -6.85
C LEU A 897 11.83 -38.04 -5.77
N GLU A 898 11.53 -36.75 -5.91
CA GLU A 898 11.84 -35.76 -4.87
C GLU A 898 11.12 -36.08 -3.55
N CYS A 899 9.87 -36.57 -3.61
CA CYS A 899 9.13 -37.02 -2.43
C CYS A 899 9.62 -38.36 -1.85
N LEU A 900 10.35 -39.20 -2.59
CA LEU A 900 10.76 -40.54 -2.14
C LEU A 900 12.25 -40.65 -1.77
N ASP A 901 13.10 -39.72 -2.23
CA ASP A 901 14.54 -39.74 -1.95
C ASP A 901 14.86 -39.39 -0.49
N THR A 902 14.91 -40.42 0.35
CA THR A 902 15.25 -40.34 1.78
C THR A 902 16.58 -39.63 2.08
N LYS A 903 17.55 -39.61 1.14
CA LYS A 903 18.82 -38.89 1.33
C LYS A 903 18.63 -37.38 1.16
N ARG A 904 17.84 -36.95 0.18
CA ARG A 904 17.45 -35.54 0.03
C ARG A 904 16.50 -35.09 1.14
N GLN A 905 15.72 -36.02 1.71
CA GLN A 905 14.85 -35.76 2.86
C GLN A 905 15.59 -35.55 4.19
N SER A 906 16.83 -36.02 4.33
CA SER A 906 17.66 -35.75 5.53
C SER A 906 17.97 -34.26 5.71
N LEU A 907 17.84 -33.49 4.62
CA LEU A 907 17.89 -32.04 4.64
C LEU A 907 16.57 -31.42 5.09
N ILE A 908 15.44 -32.14 5.24
CA ILE A 908 14.14 -31.61 5.71
C ILE A 908 14.08 -31.80 7.23
N GLN A 909 14.32 -30.76 8.03
CA GLN A 909 14.21 -30.81 9.49
C GLN A 909 13.24 -29.75 9.98
N SER A 910 12.40 -30.10 10.96
CA SER A 910 11.57 -29.15 11.70
C SER A 910 12.44 -28.25 12.61
N PRO A 911 12.18 -26.92 12.68
CA PRO A 911 12.94 -26.02 13.54
C PRO A 911 12.61 -26.33 15.01
N ARG A 912 13.52 -27.01 15.71
CA ARG A 912 13.38 -27.36 17.13
C ARG A 912 14.60 -26.92 17.91
N SER A 913 14.71 -25.61 18.13
CA SER A 913 15.37 -24.93 19.27
C SER A 913 15.78 -23.51 18.86
N PRO A 914 15.79 -22.54 19.80
CA PRO A 914 16.13 -21.13 19.52
C PRO A 914 17.52 -20.96 18.88
N SER A 915 18.44 -21.89 19.15
CA SER A 915 19.83 -21.87 18.65
C SER A 915 20.04 -22.58 17.30
N SER A 916 19.00 -23.18 16.71
CA SER A 916 19.10 -23.97 15.46
C SER A 916 18.53 -23.28 14.22
N ALA A 917 18.03 -22.05 14.34
CA ALA A 917 17.52 -21.24 13.22
C ALA A 917 18.56 -20.95 12.11
N GLN A 918 19.83 -21.35 12.30
CA GLN A 918 20.94 -21.13 11.36
C GLN A 918 21.35 -22.34 10.50
N ARG A 919 20.66 -23.49 10.54
CA ARG A 919 21.03 -24.64 9.67
C ARG A 919 19.85 -25.13 8.85
N GLY A 920 19.93 -24.84 7.55
CA GLY A 920 18.92 -25.07 6.52
C GLY A 920 18.35 -26.49 6.51
N GLY A 921 17.10 -26.57 6.96
CA GLY A 921 16.17 -27.63 6.64
C GLY A 921 15.42 -27.30 5.33
N LEU A 922 15.04 -28.25 4.47
CA LEU A 922 14.17 -28.05 3.31
C LEU A 922 12.85 -27.45 3.80
N SER A 923 12.69 -26.15 3.56
CA SER A 923 11.49 -25.38 3.86
C SER A 923 10.28 -25.87 3.04
N SER A 924 9.06 -25.62 3.51
CA SER A 924 7.80 -25.81 2.77
C SER A 924 7.88 -25.24 1.34
N GLU A 925 8.73 -24.23 1.13
CA GLU A 925 9.03 -23.63 -0.17
C GLU A 925 9.67 -24.60 -1.18
N LEU A 926 10.63 -25.43 -0.76
CA LEU A 926 11.27 -26.39 -1.67
C LEU A 926 10.28 -27.46 -2.10
N PHE A 927 9.38 -27.89 -1.21
CA PHE A 927 8.30 -28.79 -1.57
C PHE A 927 7.38 -28.17 -2.64
N ILE A 928 6.98 -26.91 -2.47
CA ILE A 928 6.15 -26.22 -3.46
C ILE A 928 6.90 -26.08 -4.81
N GLN A 929 8.19 -25.77 -4.78
CA GLN A 929 9.01 -25.58 -5.98
C GLN A 929 9.34 -26.88 -6.73
N ASN A 930 9.74 -27.93 -6.02
CA ASN A 930 10.23 -29.15 -6.64
C ASN A 930 9.13 -30.18 -6.88
N VAL A 931 8.01 -30.12 -6.15
CA VAL A 931 6.92 -31.09 -6.27
C VAL A 931 5.71 -30.44 -6.94
N ILE A 932 5.07 -29.46 -6.28
CA ILE A 932 3.80 -28.88 -6.74
C ILE A 932 3.95 -28.25 -8.12
N ARG A 933 4.99 -27.44 -8.34
CA ARG A 933 5.24 -26.80 -9.63
C ARG A 933 5.48 -27.81 -10.75
N ARG A 934 6.17 -28.92 -10.49
CA ARG A 934 6.38 -30.00 -11.49
C ARG A 934 5.08 -30.72 -11.83
N LEU A 935 4.20 -30.90 -10.84
CA LEU A 935 2.84 -31.41 -11.08
C LEU A 935 2.00 -30.42 -11.92
N GLU A 936 2.09 -29.11 -11.67
CA GLU A 936 1.44 -28.07 -12.50
C GLU A 936 1.96 -28.09 -13.95
N LEU A 937 3.29 -28.19 -14.14
CA LEU A 937 3.90 -28.29 -15.47
C LEU A 937 3.41 -29.51 -16.24
N SER A 938 3.21 -30.64 -15.55
CA SER A 938 2.67 -31.86 -16.15
C SER A 938 1.25 -31.64 -16.71
N ILE A 939 0.42 -30.86 -16.01
CA ILE A 939 -0.94 -30.51 -16.46
C ILE A 939 -0.89 -29.58 -17.69
N ILE A 940 -0.02 -28.57 -17.66
CA ILE A 940 0.08 -27.62 -18.77
C ILE A 940 0.57 -28.31 -20.04
N ARG A 941 1.57 -29.19 -19.93
CA ARG A 941 2.09 -29.95 -21.07
C ARG A 941 1.11 -30.98 -21.62
N GLU A 942 0.19 -31.50 -20.81
CA GLU A 942 -0.91 -32.36 -21.28
C GLU A 942 -1.98 -31.55 -22.05
N SER A 943 -2.19 -30.28 -21.66
CA SER A 943 -3.22 -29.44 -22.27
C SER A 943 -2.84 -28.85 -23.64
N VAL A 944 -1.55 -28.86 -23.99
CA VAL A 944 -0.96 -28.47 -25.28
C VAL A 944 -0.84 -29.71 -26.15
#